data_AF-A0A7D9E262-F1
#
_entry.id   AF-A0A7D9E262-F1
#
_cell.length_a   1.000
_cell.length_b   1.000
_cell.length_c   1.000
_cell.angle_alpha   90.00
_cell.angle_beta   90.00
_cell.angle_gamma   90.00
#
_symmetry.space_group_name_H-M   'P 1'
#
loop_
_entity.id
_entity.type
_entity.pdbx_description
1 polymer ?
#
loop_
_entity_poly.entity_id
_entity_poly.type
_entity_poly.pdbx_seq_one_letter_code
_entity_poly.pdbx_strand_id
1 'polypeptide(L)'
;MLRFLWFDDITEPVPKIRRFQFCRLVFGLTPSPAVLASIIQHHLSRHKEREPEMVSLLNDSFYVDDFAGGAKTDDDAVEVYEKAQAIMKDGGFTLRKWMSNSKKFREMVEKNEEHQSYVNADKPTLNQGKQDVTQTSSNEIVKVLGLHWNVQSDVFQFETTELVRYALTLPPTKRSVLKLSAKIFDPIGILAPFTINMKCLFQTLCVENVDWGTELSGKSLSTWNSLLRDLLAIKSIRMPRCYFTKSSPISTHQIHGFSDASEKAYSAVVYLRTEYQDGTVEVNLISSKTRVAPLKRQSIPRLELLGANILARLVNTILKTLSAIIDDPEVFLWTDSYTTLCWIRNYKMWKQYVQRRVTEIRELTNEKHWHFCPGELNVADLPSRGCSATALAENDTWLHGPKFLKDPKDQWPKCPQPTNLETDVALSETVKTRPTVTYSLVNLTDDLLSHARIGLVMECNKYSSVTRLLRVTAFVLRFIRKLKGQETSDNSIQTLSANDIKEAEILWAREVQAVSFPEKSMGKTFLSFEEMRTMLVEIESTLNNRPLTYVYDDNEGVSLPLTPSCLIYGRRIATTPNDSQFEISSTNQSLTRRAKHQNRVLKNFTTQWKKDYLLSLRKSSKAQSRAAEIISVGDIVVLKNESTARIFWKLAKVEELITSKDNIVRSAKVGVLNEANKKIQLRRPIQHLVPLEISRKNMT
;
A
#
# COMPACT_ATOMS: atom_id res chain seq x y z
N MET A 1 5.48 17.79 -25.61
CA MET A 1 6.50 18.48 -24.80
C MET A 1 7.89 17.90 -25.09
N LEU A 2 8.34 17.92 -26.37
CA LEU A 2 9.62 17.33 -26.82
C LEU A 2 10.43 18.27 -27.73
N ARG A 3 9.98 19.51 -27.89
CA ARG A 3 10.67 20.52 -28.70
C ARG A 3 11.30 21.54 -27.77
N PHE A 4 12.56 21.88 -27.98
CA PHE A 4 13.30 22.86 -27.19
C PHE A 4 13.94 23.90 -28.11
N LEU A 5 14.17 25.08 -27.57
CA LEU A 5 14.85 26.16 -28.26
C LEU A 5 16.34 26.11 -27.87
N TRP A 6 17.20 26.38 -28.83
CA TRP A 6 18.65 26.42 -28.65
C TRP A 6 19.19 27.66 -29.34
N PHE A 7 20.20 28.28 -28.73
CA PHE A 7 20.91 29.41 -29.31
C PHE A 7 22.13 28.86 -30.05
N ASP A 8 22.28 29.21 -31.34
CA ASP A 8 23.44 28.76 -32.13
C ASP A 8 24.76 29.21 -31.50
N ASP A 9 24.83 30.47 -31.11
CA ASP A 9 25.98 31.06 -30.41
C ASP A 9 25.45 32.02 -29.34
N ILE A 10 25.75 31.76 -28.07
CA ILE A 10 25.31 32.58 -26.93
C ILE A 10 26.12 33.88 -26.76
N THR A 11 27.19 34.04 -27.53
CA THR A 11 28.09 35.20 -27.47
C THR A 11 27.68 36.31 -28.45
N GLU A 12 26.80 36.02 -29.40
CA GLU A 12 26.26 37.03 -30.31
C GLU A 12 25.30 37.98 -29.59
N PRO A 13 25.26 39.28 -29.96
CA PRO A 13 24.37 40.27 -29.33
C PRO A 13 22.88 39.93 -29.53
N VAL A 14 22.53 39.26 -30.63
CA VAL A 14 21.17 38.77 -30.93
C VAL A 14 21.27 37.33 -31.44
N PRO A 15 21.32 36.34 -30.54
CA PRO A 15 21.62 34.97 -30.91
C PRO A 15 20.45 34.33 -31.67
N LYS A 16 20.74 33.69 -32.80
CA LYS A 16 19.73 33.01 -33.62
C LYS A 16 19.13 31.83 -32.85
N ILE A 17 17.81 31.86 -32.66
CA ILE A 17 17.07 30.80 -31.97
C ILE A 17 16.71 29.69 -32.98
N ARG A 18 17.23 28.48 -32.75
CA ARG A 18 16.82 27.27 -33.45
C ARG A 18 15.86 26.44 -32.61
N ARG A 19 14.95 25.75 -33.30
CA ARG A 19 14.00 24.82 -32.69
C ARG A 19 14.47 23.39 -32.95
N PHE A 20 14.78 22.67 -31.88
CA PHE A 20 15.13 21.26 -31.93
C PHE A 20 14.00 20.40 -31.36
N GLN A 21 14.00 19.12 -31.71
CA GLN A 21 13.09 18.12 -31.17
C GLN A 21 13.89 16.91 -30.69
N PHE A 22 13.57 16.40 -29.50
CA PHE A 22 14.16 15.16 -29.02
C PHE A 22 13.70 13.97 -29.88
N CYS A 23 14.67 13.23 -30.42
CA CYS A 23 14.45 11.98 -31.17
C CYS A 23 14.70 10.74 -30.31
N ARG A 24 15.07 10.91 -29.04
CA ARG A 24 15.33 9.84 -28.07
C ARG A 24 14.53 10.09 -26.79
N LEU A 25 14.39 9.03 -25.99
CA LEU A 25 13.73 9.10 -24.69
C LEU A 25 14.50 10.08 -23.78
N VAL A 26 13.79 11.07 -23.23
CA VAL A 26 14.40 12.16 -22.48
C VAL A 26 14.46 11.81 -20.99
N PHE A 27 15.56 12.16 -20.34
CA PHE A 27 15.68 12.09 -18.88
C PHE A 27 14.69 13.04 -18.20
N GLY A 28 14.16 12.63 -17.04
CA GLY A 28 13.26 13.47 -16.23
C GLY A 28 11.79 13.47 -16.66
N LEU A 29 11.43 12.87 -17.80
CA LEU A 29 10.03 12.60 -18.11
C LEU A 29 9.53 11.42 -17.25
N THR A 30 8.37 11.60 -16.61
CA THR A 30 7.73 10.58 -15.76
C THR A 30 7.57 9.21 -16.43
N PRO A 31 7.19 9.09 -17.72
CA PRO A 31 7.06 7.77 -18.36
C PRO A 31 8.40 7.15 -18.79
N SER A 32 9.51 7.90 -18.86
CA SER A 32 10.76 7.41 -19.45
C SER A 32 11.31 6.14 -18.76
N PRO A 33 11.41 6.07 -17.42
CA PRO A 33 11.90 4.86 -16.76
C PRO A 33 11.03 3.63 -17.04
N ALA A 34 9.70 3.81 -17.09
CA ALA A 34 8.76 2.73 -17.37
C ALA A 34 8.87 2.22 -18.82
N VAL A 35 9.03 3.15 -19.77
CA VAL A 35 9.24 2.80 -21.19
C VAL A 35 10.56 2.03 -21.35
N LEU A 36 11.65 2.50 -20.73
CA LEU A 36 12.94 1.81 -20.76
C LEU A 36 12.83 0.40 -20.16
N ALA A 37 12.26 0.27 -18.97
CA ALA A 37 12.08 -1.02 -18.30
C ALA A 37 11.27 -2.00 -19.16
N SER A 38 10.18 -1.54 -19.79
CA SER A 38 9.36 -2.39 -20.67
C SER A 38 10.10 -2.82 -21.93
N ILE A 39 10.95 -1.96 -22.51
CA ILE A 39 11.76 -2.30 -23.67
C ILE A 39 12.84 -3.31 -23.30
N ILE A 40 13.54 -3.13 -22.17
CA ILE A 40 14.55 -4.06 -21.67
C ILE A 40 13.90 -5.43 -21.40
N GLN A 41 12.76 -5.47 -20.69
CA GLN A 41 12.04 -6.73 -20.44
C GLN A 41 11.60 -7.43 -21.74
N HIS A 42 11.10 -6.67 -22.71
CA HIS A 42 10.73 -7.23 -24.00
C HIS A 42 11.95 -7.79 -24.75
N HIS A 43 13.07 -7.07 -24.73
CA HIS A 43 14.33 -7.52 -25.34
C HIS A 43 14.82 -8.82 -24.69
N LEU A 44 14.92 -8.85 -23.36
CA LEU A 44 15.33 -10.02 -22.60
C LEU A 44 14.41 -11.22 -22.83
N SER A 45 13.10 -11.01 -23.03
CA SER A 45 12.16 -12.10 -23.29
C SER A 45 12.48 -12.89 -24.57
N ARG A 46 13.13 -12.26 -25.56
CA ARG A 46 13.56 -12.90 -26.82
C ARG A 46 14.78 -13.81 -26.66
N HIS A 47 15.58 -13.61 -25.63
CA HIS A 47 16.75 -14.43 -25.32
C HIS A 47 16.44 -15.55 -24.32
N LYS A 48 15.22 -15.58 -23.75
CA LYS A 48 14.83 -16.49 -22.68
C LYS A 48 14.95 -17.97 -23.03
N GLU A 49 14.69 -18.34 -24.29
CA GLU A 49 14.82 -19.74 -24.74
C GLU A 49 16.29 -20.18 -24.89
N ARG A 50 17.20 -19.26 -25.17
CA ARG A 50 18.62 -19.57 -25.40
C ARG A 50 19.44 -19.52 -24.11
N GLU A 51 19.20 -18.51 -23.28
CA GLU A 51 19.98 -18.20 -22.07
C GLU A 51 19.02 -17.87 -20.90
N PRO A 52 18.23 -18.84 -20.40
CA PRO A 52 17.18 -18.58 -19.40
C PRO A 52 17.74 -18.05 -18.07
N GLU A 53 18.88 -18.58 -17.61
CA GLU A 53 19.51 -18.19 -16.36
C GLU A 53 20.04 -16.75 -16.40
N MET A 54 20.75 -16.39 -17.48
CA MET A 54 21.26 -15.04 -17.69
C MET A 54 20.12 -14.03 -17.83
N VAL A 55 19.03 -14.39 -18.52
CA VAL A 55 17.84 -13.53 -18.65
C VAL A 55 17.16 -13.31 -17.29
N SER A 56 17.11 -14.32 -16.43
CA SER A 56 16.60 -14.14 -15.06
C SER A 56 17.49 -13.18 -14.28
N LEU A 57 18.81 -13.42 -14.28
CA LEU A 57 19.78 -12.58 -13.60
C LEU A 57 19.69 -11.12 -14.06
N LEU A 58 19.62 -10.86 -15.37
CA LEU A 58 19.46 -9.49 -15.90
C LEU A 58 18.15 -8.85 -15.43
N ASN A 59 17.02 -9.56 -15.50
CA ASN A 59 15.74 -9.01 -15.06
C ASN A 59 15.73 -8.64 -13.57
N ASP A 60 16.39 -9.44 -12.73
CA ASP A 60 16.42 -9.24 -11.28
C ASP A 60 17.47 -8.19 -10.86
N SER A 61 18.51 -7.98 -11.67
CA SER A 61 19.64 -7.09 -11.37
C SER A 61 19.58 -5.69 -12.00
N PHE A 62 18.65 -5.42 -12.92
CA PHE A 62 18.49 -4.08 -13.50
C PHE A 62 17.67 -3.16 -12.59
N TYR A 63 18.22 -2.00 -12.26
CA TYR A 63 17.51 -0.89 -11.62
C TYR A 63 17.57 0.35 -12.50
N VAL A 64 16.47 0.64 -13.20
CA VAL A 64 16.37 1.74 -14.17
C VAL A 64 17.41 1.58 -15.28
N ASP A 65 18.52 2.32 -15.21
CA ASP A 65 19.63 2.34 -16.16
C ASP A 65 20.89 1.63 -15.63
N ASP A 66 20.92 1.29 -14.34
CA ASP A 66 22.06 0.62 -13.70
C ASP A 66 21.86 -0.91 -13.66
N PHE A 67 22.91 -1.64 -14.02
CA PHE A 67 23.01 -3.09 -13.80
C PHE A 67 23.82 -3.36 -12.53
N ALA A 68 23.23 -4.06 -11.56
CA ALA A 68 23.89 -4.47 -10.33
C ALA A 68 23.82 -5.99 -10.15
N GLY A 69 24.81 -6.70 -10.68
CA GLY A 69 24.96 -8.14 -10.56
C GLY A 69 26.17 -8.55 -9.71
N GLY A 70 26.34 -9.86 -9.51
CA GLY A 70 27.49 -10.44 -8.83
C GLY A 70 27.71 -11.89 -9.22
N ALA A 71 28.90 -12.41 -8.93
CA ALA A 71 29.29 -13.79 -9.19
C ALA A 71 30.19 -14.32 -8.05
N LYS A 72 30.35 -15.65 -7.94
CA LYS A 72 31.13 -16.29 -6.87
C LYS A 72 32.62 -16.27 -7.16
N THR A 73 33.00 -16.40 -8.42
CA THR A 73 34.39 -16.41 -8.87
C THR A 73 34.65 -15.34 -9.91
N ASP A 74 35.93 -15.02 -10.15
CA ASP A 74 36.33 -14.10 -11.20
C ASP A 74 35.90 -14.64 -12.58
N ASP A 75 36.05 -15.94 -12.84
CA ASP A 75 35.70 -16.56 -14.12
C ASP A 75 34.19 -16.49 -14.40
N ASP A 76 33.35 -16.77 -13.39
CA ASP A 76 31.90 -16.60 -13.48
C ASP A 76 31.53 -15.13 -13.77
N ALA A 77 32.25 -14.18 -13.17
CA ALA A 77 32.02 -12.75 -13.40
C ALA A 77 32.36 -12.36 -14.84
N VAL A 78 33.40 -12.96 -15.43
CA VAL A 78 33.75 -12.77 -16.84
C VAL A 78 32.66 -13.33 -17.74
N GLU A 79 32.16 -14.53 -17.46
CA GLU A 79 31.04 -15.11 -18.22
C GLU A 79 29.81 -14.20 -18.19
N VAL A 80 29.42 -13.71 -17.00
CA VAL A 80 28.32 -12.76 -16.84
C VAL A 80 28.56 -11.48 -17.65
N TYR A 81 29.78 -10.93 -17.60
CA TYR A 81 30.15 -9.73 -18.37
C TYR A 81 29.99 -9.95 -19.88
N GLU A 82 30.56 -11.02 -20.43
CA GLU A 82 30.53 -11.31 -21.86
C GLU A 82 29.11 -11.57 -22.34
N LYS A 83 28.35 -12.42 -21.63
CA LYS A 83 26.96 -12.73 -21.97
C LYS A 83 26.05 -11.51 -21.84
N ALA A 84 26.17 -10.73 -20.76
CA ALA A 84 25.37 -9.52 -20.58
C ALA A 84 25.66 -8.49 -21.68
N GLN A 85 26.94 -8.29 -22.05
CA GLN A 85 27.27 -7.40 -23.16
C GLN A 85 26.71 -7.90 -24.49
N ALA A 86 26.85 -9.20 -24.80
CA ALA A 86 26.36 -9.78 -26.03
C ALA A 86 24.83 -9.63 -26.16
N ILE A 87 24.08 -10.00 -25.11
CA ILE A 87 22.62 -9.90 -25.08
C ILE A 87 22.19 -8.44 -25.24
N MET A 88 22.76 -7.51 -24.44
CA MET A 88 22.33 -6.12 -24.48
C MET A 88 22.72 -5.43 -25.81
N LYS A 89 23.88 -5.79 -26.39
CA LYS A 89 24.36 -5.24 -27.66
C LYS A 89 23.46 -5.63 -28.84
N ASP A 90 22.87 -6.82 -28.82
CA ASP A 90 21.86 -7.23 -29.82
C ASP A 90 20.64 -6.28 -29.82
N GLY A 91 20.25 -5.79 -28.64
CA GLY A 91 19.20 -4.78 -28.47
C GLY A 91 19.64 -3.35 -28.76
N GLY A 92 20.90 -3.13 -29.18
CA GLY A 92 21.49 -1.81 -29.39
C GLY A 92 21.90 -1.08 -28.10
N PHE A 93 21.94 -1.79 -26.97
CA PHE A 93 22.37 -1.24 -25.68
C PHE A 93 23.82 -1.62 -25.40
N THR A 94 24.67 -0.64 -25.11
CA THR A 94 26.07 -0.90 -24.69
C THR A 94 26.19 -0.66 -23.19
N LEU A 95 26.40 -1.73 -22.42
CA LEU A 95 26.74 -1.63 -21.01
C LEU A 95 28.18 -1.10 -20.88
N ARG A 96 28.39 -0.08 -20.05
CA ARG A 96 29.67 0.62 -19.87
C ARG A 96 29.89 0.94 -18.39
N LYS A 97 31.11 1.37 -18.03
CA LYS A 97 31.48 1.79 -16.67
C LYS A 97 31.35 0.66 -15.65
N TRP A 98 31.81 -0.53 -16.02
CA TRP A 98 31.82 -1.68 -15.13
C TRP A 98 32.76 -1.46 -13.95
N MET A 99 32.26 -1.71 -12.75
CA MET A 99 33.02 -1.61 -11.50
C MET A 99 32.86 -2.90 -10.71
N SER A 100 33.95 -3.39 -10.10
CA SER A 100 33.97 -4.65 -9.33
C SER A 100 35.04 -4.61 -8.25
N ASN A 101 34.77 -5.26 -7.11
CA ASN A 101 35.73 -5.42 -6.01
C ASN A 101 36.94 -6.28 -6.41
N SER A 102 36.81 -7.13 -7.43
CA SER A 102 37.94 -7.89 -7.96
C SER A 102 38.85 -7.04 -8.84
N LYS A 103 40.14 -6.97 -8.46
CA LYS A 103 41.16 -6.26 -9.25
C LYS A 103 41.41 -6.97 -10.60
N LYS A 104 41.46 -8.31 -10.60
CA LYS A 104 41.70 -9.11 -11.81
C LYS A 104 40.62 -8.87 -12.85
N PHE A 105 39.35 -8.88 -12.43
CA PHE A 105 38.23 -8.60 -13.31
C PHE A 105 38.29 -7.18 -13.89
N ARG A 106 38.60 -6.17 -13.05
CA ARG A 106 38.73 -4.77 -13.53
C ARG A 106 39.82 -4.61 -14.59
N GLU A 107 41.01 -5.18 -14.35
CA GLU A 107 42.11 -5.12 -15.32
C GLU A 107 41.75 -5.80 -16.66
N MET A 108 40.93 -6.86 -16.64
CA MET A 108 40.43 -7.51 -17.85
C MET A 108 39.42 -6.62 -18.60
N VAL A 109 38.46 -6.03 -17.88
CA VAL A 109 37.46 -5.12 -18.48
C VAL A 109 38.14 -3.92 -19.12
N GLU A 110 39.12 -3.30 -18.46
CA GLU A 110 39.87 -2.15 -18.99
C GLU A 110 40.56 -2.51 -20.31
N LYS A 111 41.23 -3.68 -20.37
CA LYS A 111 41.84 -4.17 -21.63
C LYS A 111 40.81 -4.36 -22.74
N ASN A 112 39.63 -4.92 -22.43
CA ASN A 112 38.58 -5.14 -23.42
C ASN A 112 37.93 -3.84 -23.90
N GLU A 113 37.75 -2.84 -23.03
CA GLU A 113 37.19 -1.52 -23.38
C GLU A 113 38.20 -0.68 -24.20
N GLU A 114 39.50 -0.76 -23.89
CA GLU A 114 40.58 -0.12 -24.66
C GLU A 114 40.65 -0.70 -26.09
N HIS A 115 40.60 -2.03 -26.25
CA HIS A 115 40.60 -2.65 -27.58
C HIS A 115 39.39 -2.25 -28.43
N GLN A 116 38.22 -2.01 -27.83
CA GLN A 116 37.02 -1.57 -28.56
C GLN A 116 37.06 -0.08 -28.97
N SER A 117 37.86 0.74 -28.31
CA SER A 117 37.98 2.17 -28.62
C SER A 117 38.93 2.45 -29.79
N TYR A 118 39.96 1.62 -30.01
CA TYR A 118 40.82 1.71 -31.21
C TYR A 118 40.11 1.30 -32.52
N VAL A 119 39.09 0.43 -32.47
CA VAL A 119 38.37 -0.04 -33.66
C VAL A 119 37.29 0.94 -34.14
N ASN A 120 36.86 1.90 -33.31
CA ASN A 120 35.77 2.85 -33.59
C ASN A 120 36.25 4.31 -33.72
N ALA A 121 37.44 4.53 -34.30
CA ALA A 121 38.05 5.86 -34.43
C ALA A 121 37.29 6.85 -35.35
N ASP A 122 36.38 6.38 -36.21
CA ASP A 122 35.74 7.20 -37.25
C ASP A 122 34.37 7.82 -36.90
N LYS A 123 33.98 7.85 -35.62
CA LYS A 123 32.77 8.59 -35.20
C LYS A 123 33.11 9.66 -34.18
N PRO A 124 32.82 10.96 -34.45
CA PRO A 124 33.06 12.01 -33.49
C PRO A 124 32.13 11.79 -32.29
N THR A 125 32.73 11.36 -31.18
CA THR A 125 32.08 11.25 -29.89
C THR A 125 31.77 12.65 -29.40
N LEU A 126 30.49 13.05 -29.49
CA LEU A 126 29.98 14.25 -28.83
C LEU A 126 30.40 14.18 -27.35
N ASN A 127 31.13 15.22 -26.91
CA ASN A 127 31.67 15.39 -25.57
C ASN A 127 30.77 14.80 -24.48
N GLN A 128 31.18 13.64 -23.96
CA GLN A 128 30.57 13.05 -22.79
C GLN A 128 30.80 13.99 -21.61
N GLY A 129 29.73 14.34 -20.91
CA GLY A 129 29.79 15.02 -19.63
C GLY A 129 30.66 14.23 -18.66
N LYS A 130 31.94 14.59 -18.57
CA LYS A 130 32.80 14.35 -17.41
C LYS A 130 32.37 15.30 -16.29
N GLN A 131 31.14 15.18 -15.82
CA GLN A 131 30.69 15.76 -14.56
C GLN A 131 29.83 14.71 -13.87
N ASP A 132 30.42 14.14 -12.82
CA ASP A 132 29.90 13.24 -11.78
C ASP A 132 30.86 12.09 -11.44
N VAL A 133 32.08 12.09 -11.99
CA VAL A 133 33.24 11.57 -11.26
C VAL A 133 33.86 12.78 -10.56
N THR A 134 33.47 13.02 -9.31
CA THR A 134 34.30 13.84 -8.42
C THR A 134 35.70 13.23 -8.45
N GLN A 135 36.64 13.96 -9.03
CA GLN A 135 38.07 13.69 -8.94
C GLN A 135 38.48 13.79 -7.47
N THR A 136 38.19 12.75 -6.72
CA THR A 136 38.93 12.41 -5.50
C THR A 136 39.97 11.39 -5.92
N SER A 137 41.18 11.60 -5.44
CA SER A 137 42.45 11.07 -5.90
C SER A 137 42.67 9.55 -5.72
N SER A 138 41.63 8.72 -5.78
CA SER A 138 41.73 7.27 -5.92
C SER A 138 40.44 6.71 -6.56
N ASN A 139 40.57 5.85 -7.58
CA ASN A 139 39.49 5.10 -8.24
C ASN A 139 38.77 4.09 -7.31
N GLU A 140 38.75 4.33 -6.00
CA GLU A 140 38.41 3.35 -4.97
C GLU A 140 36.95 3.45 -4.51
N ILE A 141 36.31 4.61 -4.60
CA ILE A 141 34.94 4.83 -4.11
C ILE A 141 34.00 5.15 -5.28
N VAL A 142 32.97 4.33 -5.46
CA VAL A 142 31.96 4.44 -6.51
C VAL A 142 30.59 4.62 -5.89
N LYS A 143 29.69 5.32 -6.56
CA LYS A 143 28.30 5.44 -6.15
C LYS A 143 27.45 4.34 -6.80
N VAL A 144 26.80 3.49 -6.00
CA VAL A 144 25.90 2.42 -6.46
C VAL A 144 24.53 2.62 -5.84
N LEU A 145 23.51 2.81 -6.68
CA LEU A 145 22.11 3.02 -6.26
C LEU A 145 21.93 4.12 -5.18
N GLY A 146 22.82 5.11 -5.16
CA GLY A 146 22.81 6.21 -4.19
C GLY A 146 23.74 6.04 -2.97
N LEU A 147 24.30 4.85 -2.73
CA LEU A 147 25.27 4.57 -1.66
C LEU A 147 26.71 4.69 -2.17
N HIS A 148 27.66 5.06 -1.31
CA HIS A 148 29.08 5.02 -1.65
C HIS A 148 29.65 3.63 -1.31
N TRP A 149 30.23 2.97 -2.30
CA TRP A 149 30.85 1.66 -2.18
C TRP A 149 32.36 1.81 -2.38
N ASN A 150 33.12 1.44 -1.37
CA ASN A 150 34.57 1.29 -1.51
C ASN A 150 34.86 -0.08 -2.09
N VAL A 151 35.33 -0.08 -3.33
CA VAL A 151 35.50 -1.25 -4.17
C VAL A 151 36.67 -2.12 -3.69
N GLN A 152 37.72 -1.51 -3.15
CA GLN A 152 38.91 -2.25 -2.70
C GLN A 152 38.68 -2.99 -1.38
N SER A 153 38.02 -2.35 -0.42
CA SER A 153 37.71 -2.94 0.89
C SER A 153 36.36 -3.66 0.93
N ASP A 154 35.59 -3.58 -0.15
CA ASP A 154 34.25 -4.15 -0.30
C ASP A 154 33.24 -3.76 0.81
N VAL A 155 33.24 -2.47 1.16
CA VAL A 155 32.35 -1.91 2.20
C VAL A 155 31.55 -0.73 1.67
N PHE A 156 30.29 -0.62 2.09
CA PHE A 156 29.52 0.60 1.99
C PHE A 156 29.97 1.61 3.04
N GLN A 157 30.09 2.86 2.61
CA GLN A 157 30.54 4.00 3.40
C GLN A 157 29.57 5.17 3.22
N PHE A 158 29.52 6.05 4.21
CA PHE A 158 28.64 7.22 4.21
C PHE A 158 29.47 8.50 4.23
N GLU A 159 29.58 9.16 3.08
CA GLU A 159 30.28 10.44 2.99
C GLU A 159 29.32 11.59 3.31
N THR A 160 29.52 12.21 4.47
CA THR A 160 28.65 13.29 4.99
C THR A 160 29.33 14.65 5.03
N THR A 161 30.60 14.77 4.65
CA THR A 161 31.37 16.03 4.77
C THR A 161 30.71 17.18 4.00
N GLU A 162 30.34 16.95 2.74
CA GLU A 162 29.64 17.95 1.92
C GLU A 162 28.24 18.26 2.46
N LEU A 163 27.58 17.26 3.04
CA LEU A 163 26.27 17.44 3.66
C LEU A 163 26.34 18.32 4.91
N VAL A 164 27.39 18.19 5.72
CA VAL A 164 27.65 19.06 6.89
C VAL A 164 27.97 20.48 6.44
N ARG A 165 28.87 20.65 5.47
CA ARG A 165 29.19 21.98 4.91
C ARG A 165 27.94 22.68 4.43
N TYR A 166 27.13 21.97 3.65
CA TYR A 166 25.85 22.46 3.19
C TYR A 166 24.89 22.78 4.36
N ALA A 167 24.81 21.93 5.39
CA ALA A 167 23.98 22.19 6.56
C ALA A 167 24.36 23.45 7.32
N LEU A 168 25.67 23.74 7.43
CA LEU A 168 26.19 24.96 8.07
C LEU A 168 25.84 26.24 7.30
N THR A 169 25.56 26.16 6.00
CA THR A 169 25.06 27.32 5.22
C THR A 169 23.58 27.61 5.43
N LEU A 170 22.83 26.69 6.04
CA LEU A 170 21.39 26.83 6.21
C LEU A 170 21.04 27.55 7.52
N PRO A 171 20.02 28.42 7.52
CA PRO A 171 19.52 28.99 8.76
C PRO A 171 18.90 27.87 9.61
N PRO A 172 19.07 27.86 10.95
CA PRO A 172 18.53 26.82 11.82
C PRO A 172 17.01 26.99 11.92
N THR A 173 16.26 26.45 10.97
CA THR A 173 14.80 26.56 10.88
C THR A 173 14.18 25.17 10.76
N LYS A 174 12.88 25.06 11.02
CA LYS A 174 12.12 23.83 10.78
C LYS A 174 12.23 23.32 9.34
N ARG A 175 12.30 24.23 8.36
CA ARG A 175 12.52 23.88 6.94
C ARG A 175 13.90 23.24 6.74
N SER A 176 14.93 23.76 7.38
CA SER A 176 16.30 23.23 7.28
C SER A 176 16.43 21.84 7.90
N VAL A 177 15.76 21.57 9.03
CA VAL A 177 15.70 20.22 9.64
C VAL A 177 15.12 19.20 8.65
N LEU A 178 14.01 19.53 8.00
CA LEU A 178 13.39 18.65 7.01
C LEU A 178 14.27 18.47 5.77
N LYS A 179 14.87 19.57 5.27
CA LYS A 179 15.73 19.55 4.08
C LYS A 179 16.98 18.70 4.30
N LEU A 180 17.59 18.78 5.49
CA LEU A 180 18.76 18.00 5.83
C LEU A 180 18.40 16.52 6.03
N SER A 181 17.36 16.23 6.82
CA SER A 181 16.94 14.86 7.09
C SER A 181 16.55 14.09 5.82
N ALA A 182 15.92 14.74 4.84
CA ALA A 182 15.57 14.15 3.56
C ALA A 182 16.78 13.93 2.62
N LYS A 183 17.91 14.62 2.84
CA LYS A 183 19.14 14.46 2.04
C LYS A 183 20.00 13.27 2.51
N ILE A 184 19.75 12.75 3.72
CA ILE A 184 20.43 11.54 4.20
C ILE A 184 19.79 10.34 3.50
N PHE A 185 20.54 9.75 2.56
CA PHE A 185 20.10 8.58 1.82
C PHE A 185 20.47 7.30 2.57
N ASP A 186 19.47 6.65 3.17
CA ASP A 186 19.60 5.41 3.94
C ASP A 186 18.44 4.45 3.60
N PRO A 187 18.49 3.78 2.43
CA PRO A 187 17.38 2.97 1.93
C PRO A 187 17.14 1.70 2.76
N ILE A 188 18.22 1.09 3.28
CA ILE A 188 18.17 -0.16 4.04
C ILE A 188 18.14 0.05 5.56
N GLY A 189 18.33 1.27 6.05
CA GLY A 189 18.17 1.61 7.46
C GLY A 189 19.41 1.36 8.32
N ILE A 190 20.61 1.46 7.77
CA ILE A 190 21.86 1.30 8.54
C ILE A 190 21.99 2.43 9.56
N LEU A 191 21.62 3.65 9.16
CA LEU A 191 21.71 4.86 9.99
C LEU A 191 20.41 5.13 10.76
N ALA A 192 19.49 4.16 10.83
CA ALA A 192 18.19 4.36 11.45
C ALA A 192 18.26 4.82 12.92
N PRO A 193 19.19 4.32 13.78
CA PRO A 193 19.33 4.80 15.16
C PRO A 193 19.72 6.28 15.26
N PHE A 194 20.45 6.80 14.27
CA PHE A 194 20.78 8.22 14.22
C PHE A 194 19.64 9.03 13.57
N THR A 195 19.16 8.62 12.40
CA THR A 195 18.19 9.39 11.61
C THR A 195 16.84 9.54 12.28
N ILE A 196 16.47 8.65 13.21
CA ILE A 196 15.24 8.79 14.00
C ILE A 196 15.27 10.05 14.88
N ASN A 197 16.45 10.47 15.39
CA ASN A 197 16.56 11.69 16.19
C ASN A 197 16.21 12.95 15.39
N MET A 198 16.61 13.02 14.12
CA MET A 198 16.22 14.10 13.21
C MET A 198 14.71 14.12 12.97
N LYS A 199 14.08 12.94 12.79
CA LYS A 199 12.63 12.82 12.60
C LYS A 199 11.85 13.19 13.87
N CYS A 200 12.36 12.81 15.04
CA CYS A 200 11.80 13.19 16.34
C CYS A 200 11.90 14.70 16.57
N LEU A 201 13.05 15.33 16.28
CA LEU A 201 13.19 16.79 16.34
C LEU A 201 12.17 17.48 15.43
N PHE A 202 12.02 17.01 14.19
CA PHE A 202 11.02 17.56 13.28
C PHE A 202 9.59 17.40 13.81
N GLN A 203 9.25 16.26 14.43
CA GLN A 203 7.95 16.06 15.06
C GLN A 203 7.74 17.03 16.23
N THR A 204 8.74 17.23 17.10
CA THR A 204 8.68 18.20 18.20
C THR A 204 8.37 19.61 17.68
N LEU A 205 9.06 20.06 16.64
CA LEU A 205 8.81 21.36 15.99
C LEU A 205 7.41 21.47 15.34
N CYS A 206 6.79 20.33 14.99
CA CYS A 206 5.42 20.30 14.52
C CYS A 206 4.43 20.42 15.68
N VAL A 207 4.70 19.75 16.81
CA VAL A 207 3.87 19.83 18.02
C VAL A 207 3.92 21.22 18.65
N GLU A 208 5.10 21.85 18.67
CA GLU A 208 5.32 23.22 19.16
C GLU A 208 4.77 24.29 18.20
N ASN A 209 4.21 23.90 17.04
CA ASN A 209 3.69 24.81 16.02
C ASN A 209 4.70 25.88 15.54
N VAL A 210 6.00 25.56 15.53
CA VAL A 210 7.04 26.44 14.97
C VAL A 210 6.79 26.62 13.47
N ASP A 211 6.81 27.88 13.01
CA ASP A 211 6.65 28.20 11.59
C ASP A 211 7.90 27.81 10.77
N TRP A 212 7.74 27.64 9.46
CA TRP A 212 8.78 27.11 8.59
C TRP A 212 10.04 27.96 8.51
N GLY A 213 9.90 29.29 8.63
CA GLY A 213 11.00 30.25 8.52
C GLY A 213 11.54 30.75 9.87
N THR A 214 10.91 30.39 10.98
CA THR A 214 11.35 30.83 12.31
C THR A 214 12.65 30.14 12.71
N GLU A 215 13.60 30.93 13.20
CA GLU A 215 14.85 30.39 13.77
C GLU A 215 14.57 29.60 15.05
N LEU A 216 15.23 28.45 15.15
CA LEU A 216 15.15 27.59 16.32
C LEU A 216 15.79 28.27 17.53
N SER A 217 15.20 28.09 18.70
CA SER A 217 15.71 28.62 19.96
C SER A 217 15.73 27.54 21.05
N GLY A 218 16.43 27.83 22.15
CA GLY A 218 16.48 26.97 23.34
C GLY A 218 16.90 25.52 23.05
N LYS A 219 16.11 24.57 23.54
CA LYS A 219 16.39 23.12 23.45
C LYS A 219 16.39 22.59 22.01
N SER A 220 15.55 23.15 21.14
CA SER A 220 15.46 22.71 19.75
C SER A 220 16.71 23.10 18.95
N LEU A 221 17.28 24.29 19.21
CA LEU A 221 18.53 24.74 18.61
C LEU A 221 19.73 23.92 19.12
N SER A 222 19.80 23.64 20.43
CA SER A 222 20.89 22.82 20.97
C SER A 222 20.85 21.39 20.42
N THR A 223 19.66 20.80 20.29
CA THR A 223 19.47 19.48 19.68
C THR A 223 19.90 19.48 18.21
N TRP A 224 19.51 20.49 17.43
CA TRP A 224 19.96 20.67 16.04
C TRP A 224 21.48 20.74 15.92
N ASN A 225 22.14 21.58 16.72
CA ASN A 225 23.59 21.74 16.70
C ASN A 225 24.33 20.47 17.15
N SER A 226 23.74 19.69 18.07
CA SER A 226 24.27 18.37 18.43
C SER A 226 24.20 17.41 17.25
N LEU A 227 23.05 17.33 16.58
CA LEU A 227 22.84 16.44 15.44
C LEU A 227 23.74 16.78 14.24
N LEU A 228 24.04 18.07 14.02
CA LEU A 228 24.99 18.50 12.99
C LEU A 228 26.42 18.06 13.29
N ARG A 229 26.86 18.16 14.55
CA ARG A 229 28.19 17.70 14.97
C ARG A 229 28.31 16.19 14.82
N ASP A 230 27.30 15.45 15.26
CA ASP A 230 27.25 13.99 15.15
C ASP A 230 27.26 13.53 13.68
N LEU A 231 26.73 14.31 12.74
CA LEU A 231 26.71 13.94 11.32
C LEU A 231 28.12 13.65 10.75
N LEU A 232 29.17 14.27 11.30
CA LEU A 232 30.56 14.00 10.90
C LEU A 232 31.03 12.61 11.35
N ALA A 233 30.55 12.12 12.49
CA ALA A 233 30.90 10.80 13.01
C ALA A 233 30.28 9.65 12.19
N ILE A 234 29.29 9.93 11.33
CA ILE A 234 28.70 8.91 10.43
C ILE A 234 29.75 8.32 9.47
N LYS A 235 30.80 9.07 9.13
CA LYS A 235 31.86 8.63 8.21
C LYS A 235 32.62 7.39 8.69
N SER A 236 32.67 7.15 10.00
CA SER A 236 33.34 5.96 10.54
C SER A 236 32.48 4.69 10.45
N ILE A 237 31.16 4.82 10.22
CA ILE A 237 30.26 3.68 10.07
C ILE A 237 30.52 3.02 8.71
N ARG A 238 30.91 1.75 8.74
CA ARG A 238 31.19 0.93 7.55
C ARG A 238 30.36 -0.33 7.61
N MET A 239 29.73 -0.70 6.49
CA MET A 239 28.98 -1.95 6.39
C MET A 239 29.60 -2.81 5.28
N PRO A 240 30.02 -4.06 5.56
CA PRO A 240 30.40 -5.01 4.53
C PRO A 240 29.29 -5.16 3.49
N ARG A 241 29.64 -5.07 2.19
CA ARG A 241 28.66 -5.26 1.12
C ARG A 241 28.22 -6.73 1.03
N CYS A 242 29.17 -7.66 1.14
CA CYS A 242 28.92 -9.09 1.06
C CYS A 242 28.57 -9.67 2.43
N TYR A 243 27.50 -10.48 2.50
CA TYR A 243 27.14 -11.21 3.72
C TYR A 243 27.96 -12.48 3.94
N PHE A 244 28.49 -13.08 2.87
CA PHE A 244 29.17 -14.37 2.89
C PHE A 244 30.66 -14.15 2.63
N THR A 245 31.42 -13.98 3.69
CA THR A 245 32.86 -13.67 3.58
C THR A 245 33.75 -14.89 3.79
N LYS A 246 33.20 -15.99 4.30
CA LYS A 246 33.93 -17.24 4.57
C LYS A 246 33.85 -18.19 3.38
N SER A 247 34.94 -18.93 3.20
CA SER A 247 35.04 -19.97 2.16
C SER A 247 34.41 -21.30 2.57
N SER A 248 34.22 -21.53 3.87
CA SER A 248 33.60 -22.74 4.40
C SER A 248 32.16 -22.86 3.88
N PRO A 249 31.68 -24.07 3.54
CA PRO A 249 30.30 -24.24 3.11
C PRO A 249 29.32 -23.87 4.24
N ILE A 250 28.18 -23.31 3.85
CA ILE A 250 27.14 -22.91 4.78
C ILE A 250 26.35 -24.15 5.23
N SER A 251 26.15 -24.26 6.53
CA SER A 251 25.30 -25.28 7.16
C SER A 251 23.84 -24.82 7.16
N THR A 252 23.56 -23.65 7.74
CA THR A 252 22.18 -23.12 7.84
C THR A 252 22.13 -21.60 7.73
N HIS A 253 20.99 -21.10 7.26
CA HIS A 253 20.65 -19.69 7.26
C HIS A 253 19.46 -19.44 8.20
N GLN A 254 19.55 -18.39 9.00
CA GLN A 254 18.49 -17.99 9.91
C GLN A 254 18.26 -16.48 9.83
N ILE A 255 16.99 -16.07 9.82
CA ILE A 255 16.57 -14.68 9.82
C ILE A 255 16.09 -14.32 11.22
N HIS A 256 16.80 -13.38 11.85
CA HIS A 256 16.45 -12.87 13.18
C HIS A 256 15.91 -11.45 13.09
N GLY A 257 14.62 -11.29 13.37
CA GLY A 257 13.94 -10.01 13.44
C GLY A 257 13.77 -9.54 14.88
N PHE A 258 13.99 -8.26 15.17
CA PHE A 258 13.78 -7.65 16.49
C PHE A 258 12.81 -6.48 16.36
N SER A 259 11.89 -6.35 17.31
CA SER A 259 10.96 -5.22 17.38
C SER A 259 10.98 -4.61 18.76
N ASP A 260 10.88 -3.28 18.79
CA ASP A 260 10.78 -2.51 20.01
C ASP A 260 9.98 -1.22 19.79
N ALA A 261 9.50 -0.62 20.87
CA ALA A 261 8.88 0.68 20.85
C ALA A 261 9.13 1.49 22.13
N SER A 262 9.41 2.78 21.92
CA SER A 262 9.45 3.81 22.95
C SER A 262 8.30 4.80 22.77
N GLU A 263 8.16 5.74 23.72
CA GLU A 263 7.22 6.87 23.58
C GLU A 263 7.53 7.76 22.37
N LYS A 264 8.78 7.76 21.88
CA LYS A 264 9.23 8.61 20.77
C LYS A 264 9.05 7.93 19.42
N ALA A 265 9.39 6.66 19.31
CA ALA A 265 9.39 5.92 18.05
C ALA A 265 9.30 4.41 18.28
N TYR A 266 8.94 3.69 17.22
CA TYR A 266 8.96 2.23 17.18
C TYR A 266 9.79 1.76 15.98
N SER A 267 10.40 0.60 16.14
CA SER A 267 11.44 0.11 15.24
C SER A 267 11.32 -1.39 14.96
N ALA A 268 11.94 -1.79 13.86
CA ALA A 268 12.20 -3.17 13.51
C ALA A 268 13.61 -3.28 12.95
N VAL A 269 14.33 -4.34 13.31
CA VAL A 269 15.70 -4.61 12.88
C VAL A 269 15.79 -6.07 12.47
N VAL A 270 16.44 -6.39 11.36
CA VAL A 270 16.55 -7.75 10.86
C VAL A 270 18.01 -8.08 10.57
N TYR A 271 18.46 -9.24 11.07
CA TYR A 271 19.79 -9.79 10.88
C TYR A 271 19.73 -11.12 10.14
N LEU A 272 20.78 -11.41 9.37
CA LEU A 272 21.09 -12.72 8.84
C LEU A 272 22.09 -13.37 9.79
N ARG A 273 21.74 -14.54 10.31
CA ARG A 273 22.67 -15.45 10.99
C ARG A 273 23.01 -16.58 10.04
N THR A 274 24.30 -16.77 9.78
CA THR A 274 24.85 -17.81 8.92
C THR A 274 25.74 -18.70 9.76
N GLU A 275 25.44 -19.99 9.78
CA GLU A 275 26.25 -21.00 10.44
C GLU A 275 26.98 -21.82 9.40
N TYR A 276 28.30 -21.94 9.52
CA TYR A 276 29.15 -22.66 8.59
C TYR A 276 29.45 -24.07 9.09
N GLN A 277 29.84 -24.97 8.19
CA GLN A 277 30.16 -26.37 8.53
C GLN A 277 31.35 -26.52 9.48
N ASP A 278 32.23 -25.51 9.57
CA ASP A 278 33.35 -25.44 10.52
C ASP A 278 32.92 -24.99 11.93
N GLY A 279 31.62 -24.76 12.16
CA GLY A 279 31.06 -24.30 13.41
C GLY A 279 31.16 -22.79 13.64
N THR A 280 31.71 -22.02 12.70
CA THR A 280 31.73 -20.56 12.80
C THR A 280 30.34 -19.98 12.55
N VAL A 281 30.00 -18.91 13.28
CA VAL A 281 28.71 -18.23 13.18
C VAL A 281 28.95 -16.76 12.87
N GLU A 282 28.37 -16.28 11.78
CA GLU A 282 28.36 -14.87 11.40
C GLU A 282 26.95 -14.30 11.51
N VAL A 283 26.85 -13.10 12.09
CA VAL A 283 25.59 -12.37 12.21
C VAL A 283 25.80 -10.99 11.61
N ASN A 284 24.95 -10.61 10.67
CA ASN A 284 25.08 -9.36 9.92
C ASN A 284 23.72 -8.67 9.75
N LEU A 285 23.69 -7.36 9.91
CA LEU A 285 22.49 -6.54 9.71
C LEU A 285 22.03 -6.62 8.25
N ILE A 286 20.76 -6.96 8.01
CA ILE A 286 20.15 -6.90 6.68
C ILE A 286 19.52 -5.53 6.46
N SER A 287 18.59 -5.17 7.33
CA SER A 287 17.84 -3.93 7.21
C SER A 287 17.19 -3.55 8.52
N SER A 288 16.93 -2.26 8.70
CA SER A 288 16.09 -1.77 9.79
C SER A 288 15.06 -0.76 9.31
N LYS A 289 13.99 -0.60 10.08
CA LYS A 289 12.93 0.37 9.81
C LYS A 289 12.50 1.06 11.08
N THR A 290 12.39 2.39 11.01
CA THR A 290 11.90 3.22 12.11
C THR A 290 10.71 4.05 11.72
N ARG A 291 9.82 4.29 12.68
CA ARG A 291 8.72 5.24 12.56
C ARG A 291 8.54 6.01 13.86
N VAL A 292 8.36 7.31 13.74
CA VAL A 292 8.05 8.17 14.88
C VAL A 292 6.67 7.79 15.44
N ALA A 293 6.52 7.83 16.75
CA ALA A 293 5.28 7.51 17.44
C ALA A 293 4.14 8.44 16.95
N PRO A 294 2.90 7.95 16.84
CA PRO A 294 1.79 8.77 16.38
C PRO A 294 1.51 9.96 17.31
N LEU A 295 1.20 11.12 16.74
CA LEU A 295 0.82 12.33 17.50
C LEU A 295 -0.34 12.10 18.48
N LYS A 296 -1.30 11.24 18.08
CA LYS A 296 -2.34 10.77 18.99
C LYS A 296 -1.73 9.72 19.92
N ARG A 297 -1.51 10.10 21.19
CA ARG A 297 -0.97 9.23 22.25
C ARG A 297 -1.61 7.84 22.19
N GLN A 298 -0.75 6.83 22.10
CA GLN A 298 -1.07 5.42 22.24
C GLN A 298 -0.47 4.91 23.55
N SER A 299 -0.99 3.80 24.07
CA SER A 299 -0.32 3.09 25.15
C SER A 299 0.96 2.40 24.64
N ILE A 300 1.93 2.19 25.52
CA ILE A 300 3.18 1.49 25.19
C ILE A 300 2.92 0.13 24.52
N PRO A 301 2.02 -0.74 25.03
CA PRO A 301 1.71 -2.00 24.37
C PRO A 301 1.23 -1.86 22.92
N ARG A 302 0.47 -0.80 22.61
CA ARG A 302 0.01 -0.55 21.23
C ARG A 302 1.14 -0.04 20.33
N LEU A 303 2.16 0.62 20.88
CA LEU A 303 3.37 1.01 20.16
C LEU A 303 4.27 -0.22 19.92
N GLU A 304 4.43 -1.09 20.91
CA GLU A 304 5.15 -2.36 20.78
C GLU A 304 4.51 -3.23 19.69
N LEU A 305 3.17 -3.35 19.66
CA LEU A 305 2.45 -4.02 18.58
C LEU A 305 2.65 -3.36 17.21
N LEU A 306 2.87 -2.03 17.15
CA LEU A 306 3.22 -1.35 15.90
C LEU A 306 4.65 -1.69 15.45
N GLY A 307 5.60 -1.80 16.38
CA GLY A 307 6.95 -2.33 16.14
C GLY A 307 6.89 -3.74 15.55
N ALA A 308 6.14 -4.64 16.18
CA ALA A 308 5.92 -5.99 15.67
C ALA A 308 5.28 -6.01 14.27
N ASN A 309 4.31 -5.13 14.00
CA ASN A 309 3.66 -5.04 12.70
C ASN A 309 4.62 -4.58 11.58
N ILE A 310 5.49 -3.61 11.86
CA ILE A 310 6.51 -3.20 10.87
C ILE A 310 7.59 -4.26 10.69
N LEU A 311 7.92 -5.02 11.74
CA LEU A 311 8.84 -6.16 11.65
C LEU A 311 8.29 -7.25 10.74
N ALA A 312 7.03 -7.65 10.93
CA ALA A 312 6.37 -8.66 10.09
C ALA A 312 6.39 -8.28 8.59
N ARG A 313 6.12 -7.01 8.28
CA ARG A 313 6.20 -6.49 6.90
C ARG A 313 7.63 -6.49 6.35
N LEU A 314 8.60 -6.08 7.18
CA LEU A 314 10.00 -6.02 6.78
C LEU A 314 10.55 -7.41 6.49
N VAL A 315 10.33 -8.37 7.39
CA VAL A 315 10.78 -9.76 7.23
C VAL A 315 10.12 -10.41 6.02
N ASN A 316 8.81 -10.27 5.81
CA ASN A 316 8.15 -10.78 4.61
C ASN A 316 8.70 -10.16 3.30
N THR A 317 9.15 -8.91 3.34
CA THR A 317 9.80 -8.28 2.18
C THR A 317 11.20 -8.87 1.95
N ILE A 318 11.97 -9.06 3.02
CA ILE A 318 13.33 -9.62 2.96
C ILE A 318 13.29 -11.07 2.46
N LEU A 319 12.40 -11.92 3.00
CA LEU A 319 12.27 -13.31 2.58
C LEU A 319 11.96 -13.43 1.08
N LYS A 320 11.08 -12.57 0.55
CA LYS A 320 10.78 -12.52 -0.89
C LYS A 320 11.94 -12.00 -1.74
N THR A 321 12.77 -11.13 -1.19
CA THR A 321 13.90 -10.53 -1.92
C THR A 321 15.09 -11.47 -1.96
N LEU A 322 15.30 -12.24 -0.88
CA LEU A 322 16.44 -13.14 -0.72
C LEU A 322 16.14 -14.57 -1.14
N SER A 323 14.91 -14.91 -1.56
CA SER A 323 14.52 -16.29 -1.91
C SER A 323 15.32 -16.90 -3.06
N ALA A 324 15.95 -16.09 -3.91
CA ALA A 324 16.83 -16.57 -4.98
C ALA A 324 18.25 -16.93 -4.50
N ILE A 325 18.64 -16.44 -3.32
CA ILE A 325 20.00 -16.57 -2.76
C ILE A 325 20.01 -17.52 -1.56
N ILE A 326 18.96 -17.44 -0.74
CA ILE A 326 18.81 -18.19 0.51
C ILE A 326 17.56 -19.05 0.38
N ASP A 327 17.76 -20.36 0.41
CA ASP A 327 16.67 -21.33 0.40
C ASP A 327 16.14 -21.56 1.83
N ASP A 328 14.81 -21.54 1.94
CA ASP A 328 13.98 -21.72 3.16
C ASP A 328 14.68 -21.46 4.53
N PRO A 329 15.03 -20.21 4.86
CA PRO A 329 15.73 -19.92 6.12
C PRO A 329 14.81 -20.05 7.34
N GLU A 330 15.36 -20.52 8.47
CA GLU A 330 14.60 -20.50 9.72
C GLU A 330 14.34 -19.06 10.18
N VAL A 331 13.13 -18.77 10.67
CA VAL A 331 12.74 -17.40 11.05
C VAL A 331 12.48 -17.29 12.55
N PHE A 332 13.14 -16.34 13.20
CA PHE A 332 12.97 -16.02 14.62
C PHE A 332 12.69 -14.52 14.78
N LEU A 333 11.57 -14.17 15.42
CA LEU A 333 11.10 -12.80 15.60
C LEU A 333 11.03 -12.50 17.09
N TRP A 334 11.76 -11.50 17.54
CA TRP A 334 11.99 -11.19 18.94
C TRP A 334 11.26 -9.91 19.36
N THR A 335 10.68 -9.93 20.55
CA THR A 335 10.14 -8.76 21.24
C THR A 335 10.28 -8.95 22.76
N ASP A 336 10.47 -7.86 23.47
CA ASP A 336 10.46 -7.77 24.94
C ASP A 336 9.05 -7.59 25.53
N SER A 337 8.05 -7.39 24.67
CA SER A 337 6.67 -7.16 25.08
C SER A 337 5.89 -8.47 25.25
N TYR A 338 5.68 -8.89 26.50
CA TYR A 338 4.77 -9.99 26.82
C TYR A 338 3.35 -9.76 26.32
N THR A 339 2.86 -8.51 26.39
CA THR A 339 1.52 -8.15 25.91
C THR A 339 1.42 -8.33 24.39
N THR A 340 2.44 -7.93 23.64
CA THR A 340 2.48 -8.12 22.19
C THR A 340 2.55 -9.61 21.82
N LEU A 341 3.41 -10.38 22.50
CA LEU A 341 3.48 -11.85 22.32
C LEU A 341 2.15 -12.52 22.63
N CYS A 342 1.47 -12.11 23.70
CA CYS A 342 0.15 -12.60 24.04
C CYS A 342 -0.85 -12.39 22.91
N TRP A 343 -0.94 -11.15 22.41
CA TRP A 343 -1.84 -10.81 21.31
C TRP A 343 -1.54 -11.60 20.05
N ILE A 344 -0.27 -11.79 19.70
CA ILE A 344 0.16 -12.52 18.49
C ILE A 344 -0.08 -14.02 18.62
N ARG A 345 0.16 -14.64 19.78
CA ARG A 345 0.04 -16.10 19.95
C ARG A 345 -1.37 -16.59 20.31
N ASN A 346 -2.21 -15.74 20.93
CA ASN A 346 -3.52 -16.16 21.43
C ASN A 346 -4.66 -15.80 20.45
N TYR A 347 -5.53 -16.77 20.14
CA TYR A 347 -6.63 -16.65 19.18
C TYR A 347 -7.91 -15.99 19.74
N LYS A 348 -7.84 -15.37 20.93
CA LYS A 348 -8.93 -14.55 21.49
C LYS A 348 -9.34 -13.41 20.54
N MET A 349 -10.61 -13.01 20.65
CA MET A 349 -11.14 -11.85 19.93
C MET A 349 -10.71 -10.56 20.63
N TRP A 350 -9.83 -9.80 19.98
CA TRP A 350 -9.34 -8.52 20.47
C TRP A 350 -10.22 -7.37 19.97
N LYS A 351 -10.16 -6.21 20.64
CA LYS A 351 -10.75 -4.97 20.11
C LYS A 351 -10.15 -4.63 18.75
N GLN A 352 -10.94 -3.98 17.90
CA GLN A 352 -10.68 -3.78 16.47
C GLN A 352 -9.28 -3.23 16.13
N TYR A 353 -8.71 -2.34 16.96
CA TYR A 353 -7.38 -1.78 16.72
C TYR A 353 -6.26 -2.83 16.80
N VAL A 354 -6.30 -3.67 17.83
CA VAL A 354 -5.35 -4.75 18.08
C VAL A 354 -5.61 -5.89 17.10
N GLN A 355 -6.89 -6.30 16.96
CA GLN A 355 -7.29 -7.41 16.09
C GLN A 355 -6.77 -7.25 14.67
N ARG A 356 -6.94 -6.07 14.06
CA ARG A 356 -6.50 -5.82 12.68
C ARG A 356 -4.98 -5.99 12.49
N ARG A 357 -4.19 -5.56 13.47
CA ARG A 357 -2.72 -5.64 13.40
C ARG A 357 -2.22 -7.05 13.66
N VAL A 358 -2.84 -7.74 14.62
CA VAL A 358 -2.54 -9.15 14.91
C VAL A 358 -2.89 -10.02 13.70
N THR A 359 -4.05 -9.81 13.07
CA THR A 359 -4.43 -10.51 11.84
C THR A 359 -3.40 -10.29 10.74
N GLU A 360 -3.00 -9.04 10.48
CA GLU A 360 -1.95 -8.75 9.50
C GLU A 360 -0.60 -9.40 9.85
N ILE A 361 -0.18 -9.39 11.12
CA ILE A 361 1.05 -10.05 11.55
C ILE A 361 0.99 -11.56 11.26
N ARG A 362 -0.14 -12.21 11.54
CA ARG A 362 -0.35 -13.64 11.29
C ARG A 362 -0.50 -14.00 9.80
N GLU A 363 -0.97 -13.07 8.98
CA GLU A 363 -1.00 -13.23 7.51
C GLU A 363 0.41 -13.16 6.91
N LEU A 364 1.32 -12.38 7.52
CA LEU A 364 2.68 -12.17 7.02
C LEU A 364 3.73 -13.09 7.66
N THR A 365 3.48 -13.58 8.86
CA THR A 365 4.43 -14.38 9.67
C THR A 365 3.70 -15.44 10.47
N ASN A 366 4.38 -16.54 10.81
CA ASN A 366 3.83 -17.57 11.67
C ASN A 366 3.94 -17.16 13.15
N GLU A 367 2.90 -17.39 13.96
CA GLU A 367 2.89 -17.08 15.39
C GLU A 367 3.97 -17.83 16.19
N LYS A 368 4.40 -19.00 15.71
CA LYS A 368 5.45 -19.82 16.33
C LYS A 368 6.84 -19.21 16.19
N HIS A 369 7.05 -18.35 15.20
CA HIS A 369 8.31 -17.65 14.99
C HIS A 369 8.54 -16.52 16.00
N TRP A 370 7.51 -16.12 16.75
CA TRP A 370 7.61 -15.00 17.70
C TRP A 370 8.13 -15.48 19.05
N HIS A 371 9.21 -14.91 19.56
CA HIS A 371 9.92 -15.26 20.80
C HIS A 371 10.12 -14.04 21.70
N PHE A 372 10.35 -14.31 22.99
CA PHE A 372 10.67 -13.29 23.97
C PHE A 372 12.17 -13.01 23.97
N CYS A 373 12.55 -11.73 24.00
CA CYS A 373 13.92 -11.29 24.24
C CYS A 373 13.93 -10.25 25.38
N PRO A 374 14.81 -10.35 26.39
CA PRO A 374 14.98 -9.31 27.39
C PRO A 374 15.31 -7.96 26.74
N GLY A 375 14.73 -6.87 27.28
CA GLY A 375 14.92 -5.52 26.71
C GLY A 375 16.39 -5.09 26.62
N GLU A 376 17.23 -5.48 27.58
CA GLU A 376 18.68 -5.19 27.57
C GLU A 376 19.43 -5.84 26.40
N LEU A 377 18.89 -6.95 25.87
CA LEU A 377 19.43 -7.68 24.72
C LEU A 377 18.70 -7.31 23.40
N ASN A 378 17.67 -6.46 23.47
CA ASN A 378 16.85 -6.08 22.34
C ASN A 378 17.49 -4.94 21.56
N VAL A 379 18.21 -5.28 20.49
CA VAL A 379 18.88 -4.31 19.61
C VAL A 379 17.93 -3.34 18.90
N ALA A 380 16.62 -3.61 18.87
CA ALA A 380 15.63 -2.68 18.33
C ALA A 380 15.41 -1.44 19.24
N ASP A 381 15.89 -1.46 20.49
CA ASP A 381 15.85 -0.31 21.40
C ASP A 381 16.68 0.88 20.87
N LEU A 382 17.83 0.61 20.27
CA LEU A 382 18.70 1.63 19.65
C LEU A 382 17.91 2.50 18.64
N PRO A 383 17.24 1.93 17.61
CA PRO A 383 16.43 2.71 16.68
C PRO A 383 15.06 3.16 17.20
N SER A 384 14.53 2.59 18.30
CA SER A 384 13.27 3.05 18.89
C SER A 384 13.47 4.31 19.75
N ARG A 385 14.62 4.44 20.42
CA ARG A 385 14.97 5.59 21.27
C ARG A 385 15.83 6.63 20.57
N GLY A 386 16.66 6.17 19.65
CA GLY A 386 17.69 6.92 18.94
C GLY A 386 19.00 7.03 19.73
N CYS A 387 20.12 7.11 19.00
CA CYS A 387 21.46 7.31 19.56
C CYS A 387 22.29 8.32 18.74
N SER A 388 23.40 8.81 19.30
CA SER A 388 24.34 9.65 18.56
C SER A 388 25.07 8.84 17.51
N ALA A 389 25.55 9.49 16.44
CA ALA A 389 26.31 8.81 15.40
C ALA A 389 27.64 8.24 15.93
N THR A 390 28.27 8.91 16.90
CA THR A 390 29.48 8.40 17.57
C THR A 390 29.19 7.11 18.33
N ALA A 391 28.12 7.09 19.14
CA ALA A 391 27.72 5.86 19.85
C ALA A 391 27.31 4.75 18.89
N LEU A 392 26.71 5.08 17.73
CA LEU A 392 26.38 4.11 16.70
C LEU A 392 27.64 3.52 16.05
N ALA A 393 28.65 4.34 15.79
CA ALA A 393 29.92 3.90 15.21
C ALA A 393 30.74 3.03 16.16
N GLU A 394 30.65 3.27 17.46
CA GLU A 394 31.34 2.49 18.49
C GLU A 394 30.58 1.20 18.87
N ASN A 395 29.31 1.06 18.47
CA ASN A 395 28.47 -0.07 18.85
C ASN A 395 28.54 -1.21 17.83
N ASP A 396 29.46 -2.14 18.07
CA ASP A 396 29.65 -3.35 17.26
C ASP A 396 28.38 -4.22 17.17
N THR A 397 27.57 -4.24 18.24
CA THR A 397 26.31 -5.00 18.33
C THR A 397 25.28 -4.56 17.29
N TRP A 398 25.33 -3.31 16.82
CA TRP A 398 24.37 -2.81 15.84
C TRP A 398 24.53 -3.46 14.46
N LEU A 399 25.76 -3.73 14.04
CA LEU A 399 26.02 -4.37 12.75
C LEU A 399 26.05 -5.88 12.86
N HIS A 400 26.50 -6.41 14.00
CA HIS A 400 26.73 -7.85 14.21
C HIS A 400 25.71 -8.53 15.12
N GLY A 401 24.63 -7.84 15.49
CA GLY A 401 23.57 -8.36 16.33
C GLY A 401 24.00 -8.62 17.79
N PRO A 402 23.04 -9.01 18.65
CA PRO A 402 23.32 -9.30 20.05
C PRO A 402 24.16 -10.58 20.19
N LYS A 403 25.05 -10.59 21.21
CA LYS A 403 26.03 -11.67 21.43
C LYS A 403 25.41 -13.06 21.49
N PHE A 404 24.23 -13.20 22.08
CA PHE A 404 23.55 -14.49 22.22
C PHE A 404 23.23 -15.16 20.87
N LEU A 405 23.13 -14.42 19.76
CA LEU A 405 22.95 -15.02 18.44
C LEU A 405 24.19 -15.78 17.96
N LYS A 406 25.38 -15.48 18.51
CA LYS A 406 26.60 -16.24 18.24
C LYS A 406 26.68 -17.51 19.10
N ASP A 407 25.94 -17.55 20.20
CA ASP A 407 25.87 -18.69 21.09
C ASP A 407 24.92 -19.78 20.55
N PRO A 408 25.08 -21.05 20.99
CA PRO A 408 24.15 -22.13 20.62
C PRO A 408 22.71 -21.82 21.05
N LYS A 409 21.75 -22.34 20.28
CA LYS A 409 20.30 -22.11 20.45
C LYS A 409 19.78 -22.39 21.86
N ASP A 410 20.38 -23.34 22.58
CA ASP A 410 19.98 -23.69 23.95
C ASP A 410 20.24 -22.59 24.98
N GLN A 411 21.18 -21.69 24.68
CA GLN A 411 21.59 -20.56 25.52
C GLN A 411 20.83 -19.27 25.17
N TRP A 412 20.00 -19.29 24.13
CA TRP A 412 19.21 -18.13 23.75
C TRP A 412 18.18 -17.77 24.83
N PRO A 413 17.74 -16.50 24.89
CA PRO A 413 16.76 -16.08 25.88
C PRO A 413 15.48 -16.91 25.82
N LYS A 414 15.13 -17.50 26.96
CA LYS A 414 13.89 -18.26 27.12
C LYS A 414 12.83 -17.36 27.76
N CYS A 415 11.58 -17.57 27.38
CA CYS A 415 10.46 -16.89 28.01
C CYS A 415 10.39 -17.33 29.49
N PRO A 416 10.52 -16.41 30.47
CA PRO A 416 10.54 -16.75 31.90
C PRO A 416 9.24 -17.40 32.41
N GLN A 417 8.13 -17.22 31.69
CA GLN A 417 6.85 -17.85 32.00
C GLN A 417 6.36 -18.73 30.84
N PRO A 418 6.19 -20.04 31.04
CA PRO A 418 5.41 -20.87 30.14
C PRO A 418 3.91 -20.75 30.48
N THR A 419 3.09 -21.09 29.49
CA THR A 419 1.68 -21.52 29.60
C THR A 419 0.52 -20.52 29.72
N ASN A 420 0.67 -19.28 30.23
CA ASN A 420 -0.44 -18.30 30.19
C ASN A 420 0.09 -16.86 30.04
N LEU A 421 0.41 -16.44 28.80
CA LEU A 421 0.82 -15.07 28.46
C LEU A 421 -0.27 -14.00 28.70
N GLU A 422 -1.33 -14.33 29.42
CA GLU A 422 -2.50 -13.49 29.64
C GLU A 422 -2.23 -12.43 30.71
N THR A 423 -1.48 -11.39 30.34
CA THR A 423 -1.33 -10.21 31.19
C THR A 423 -2.66 -9.46 31.31
N ASP A 424 -2.97 -8.89 32.49
CA ASP A 424 -4.19 -8.09 32.69
C ASP A 424 -4.31 -6.95 31.66
N VAL A 425 -3.16 -6.38 31.27
CA VAL A 425 -3.06 -5.36 30.22
C VAL A 425 -3.47 -5.92 28.85
N ALA A 426 -2.99 -7.12 28.48
CA ALA A 426 -3.41 -7.78 27.25
C ALA A 426 -4.91 -8.11 27.27
N LEU A 427 -5.39 -8.62 28.40
CA LEU A 427 -6.78 -9.01 28.62
C LEU A 427 -7.73 -7.80 28.62
N SER A 428 -7.26 -6.60 28.98
CA SER A 428 -8.06 -5.37 28.90
C SER A 428 -8.53 -5.06 27.47
N GLU A 429 -7.81 -5.55 26.45
CA GLU A 429 -8.14 -5.41 25.03
C GLU A 429 -8.93 -6.61 24.48
N THR A 430 -9.26 -7.60 25.32
CA THR A 430 -10.28 -8.60 24.96
C THR A 430 -11.64 -7.96 24.85
N VAL A 431 -12.46 -8.46 23.93
CA VAL A 431 -13.85 -8.05 23.84
C VAL A 431 -14.61 -8.71 25.01
N LYS A 432 -14.81 -7.95 26.10
CA LYS A 432 -15.43 -8.42 27.37
C LYS A 432 -16.86 -8.95 27.20
N THR A 433 -17.55 -8.47 26.18
CA THR A 433 -18.86 -8.98 25.79
C THR A 433 -18.67 -9.87 24.58
N ARG A 434 -18.93 -11.18 24.71
CA ARG A 434 -19.45 -11.89 23.53
C ARG A 434 -20.57 -10.98 23.00
N PRO A 435 -20.58 -10.56 21.73
CA PRO A 435 -21.83 -10.05 21.19
C PRO A 435 -22.85 -11.12 21.56
N THR A 436 -23.92 -10.74 22.25
CA THR A 436 -25.05 -11.62 22.47
C THR A 436 -25.50 -12.03 21.09
N VAL A 437 -24.96 -13.14 20.60
CA VAL A 437 -25.61 -13.95 19.60
C VAL A 437 -26.79 -14.45 20.40
N THR A 438 -27.89 -13.73 20.32
CA THR A 438 -29.19 -14.28 20.63
C THR A 438 -29.31 -15.44 19.65
N TYR A 439 -28.92 -16.63 20.10
CA TYR A 439 -29.36 -17.86 19.50
C TYR A 439 -30.87 -17.87 19.75
N SER A 440 -31.63 -17.25 18.86
CA SER A 440 -32.95 -17.78 18.57
C SER A 440 -32.67 -19.22 18.17
N LEU A 441 -33.06 -20.17 19.03
CA LEU A 441 -33.05 -21.60 18.76
C LEU A 441 -33.78 -21.82 17.44
N VAL A 442 -33.03 -21.81 16.35
CA VAL A 442 -33.44 -22.44 15.12
C VAL A 442 -32.66 -23.72 15.19
N ASN A 443 -33.37 -24.82 15.44
CA ASN A 443 -32.86 -26.17 15.32
C ASN A 443 -31.91 -26.20 14.11
N LEU A 444 -30.61 -26.30 14.39
CA LEU A 444 -29.62 -26.68 13.42
C LEU A 444 -29.86 -28.17 13.21
N THR A 445 -30.78 -28.51 12.32
CA THR A 445 -30.61 -29.73 11.56
C THR A 445 -29.44 -29.46 10.62
N ASP A 446 -28.46 -30.34 10.72
CA ASP A 446 -27.17 -30.38 10.05
C ASP A 446 -27.32 -30.67 8.54
N ASP A 447 -28.24 -29.97 7.87
CA ASP A 447 -28.86 -30.45 6.62
C ASP A 447 -28.65 -29.53 5.41
N LEU A 448 -27.69 -28.60 5.45
CA LEU A 448 -27.44 -27.66 4.34
C LEU A 448 -26.22 -28.01 3.46
N LEU A 449 -25.53 -29.11 3.76
CA LEU A 449 -24.55 -29.73 2.85
C LEU A 449 -25.12 -30.95 2.09
N SER A 450 -26.37 -31.34 2.35
CA SER A 450 -27.03 -32.54 1.81
C SER A 450 -28.14 -32.26 0.77
N HIS A 451 -28.51 -31.00 0.52
CA HIS A 451 -29.57 -30.69 -0.45
C HIS A 451 -28.99 -30.50 -1.86
N ALA A 452 -29.26 -31.46 -2.75
CA ALA A 452 -29.02 -31.35 -4.18
C ALA A 452 -29.57 -30.01 -4.72
N ARG A 453 -28.66 -29.11 -5.14
CA ARG A 453 -29.02 -27.80 -5.71
C ARG A 453 -29.41 -27.97 -7.16
N ILE A 454 -30.49 -27.33 -7.60
CA ILE A 454 -30.94 -27.45 -8.99
C ILE A 454 -29.91 -26.92 -9.99
N GLY A 455 -29.10 -25.92 -9.61
CA GLY A 455 -28.03 -25.37 -10.44
C GLY A 455 -26.89 -26.36 -10.74
N LEU A 456 -26.78 -27.45 -9.97
CA LEU A 456 -25.84 -28.55 -10.24
C LEU A 456 -26.39 -29.59 -11.22
N VAL A 457 -27.72 -29.65 -11.40
CA VAL A 457 -28.41 -30.64 -12.26
C VAL A 457 -28.86 -30.02 -13.58
N MET A 458 -29.26 -28.74 -13.56
CA MET A 458 -29.68 -27.99 -14.72
C MET A 458 -28.99 -26.62 -14.72
N GLU A 459 -28.33 -26.25 -15.81
CA GLU A 459 -27.76 -24.91 -15.96
C GLU A 459 -28.78 -23.96 -16.58
N CYS A 460 -29.06 -22.84 -15.91
CA CYS A 460 -30.02 -21.84 -16.39
C CYS A 460 -29.61 -21.24 -17.75
N ASN A 461 -28.31 -21.09 -18.01
CA ASN A 461 -27.77 -20.50 -19.25
C ASN A 461 -28.00 -21.36 -20.51
N LYS A 462 -28.39 -22.64 -20.37
CA LYS A 462 -28.70 -23.53 -21.49
C LYS A 462 -30.12 -23.36 -22.04
N TYR A 463 -30.95 -22.52 -21.43
CA TYR A 463 -32.34 -22.29 -21.82
C TYR A 463 -32.54 -20.88 -22.37
N SER A 464 -33.04 -20.77 -23.60
CA SER A 464 -33.28 -19.48 -24.27
C SER A 464 -34.54 -18.73 -23.80
N SER A 465 -35.36 -19.35 -22.94
CA SER A 465 -36.60 -18.75 -22.43
C SER A 465 -36.86 -19.20 -21.00
N VAL A 466 -37.19 -18.23 -20.14
CA VAL A 466 -37.59 -18.48 -18.74
C VAL A 466 -38.82 -19.37 -18.68
N THR A 467 -39.80 -19.17 -19.58
CA THR A 467 -40.99 -20.02 -19.64
C THR A 467 -40.63 -21.46 -19.99
N ARG A 468 -39.65 -21.67 -20.87
CA ARG A 468 -39.15 -23.02 -21.21
C ARG A 468 -38.43 -23.65 -20.01
N LEU A 469 -37.58 -22.88 -19.32
CA LEU A 469 -36.90 -23.32 -18.11
C LEU A 469 -37.90 -23.76 -17.03
N LEU A 470 -38.86 -22.91 -16.70
CA LEU A 470 -39.87 -23.18 -15.67
C LEU A 470 -40.75 -24.37 -16.04
N ARG A 471 -41.18 -24.50 -17.30
CA ARG A 471 -41.98 -25.64 -17.77
C ARG A 471 -41.18 -26.96 -17.70
N VAL A 472 -39.93 -26.96 -18.14
CA VAL A 472 -39.07 -28.15 -18.07
C VAL A 472 -38.83 -28.53 -16.60
N THR A 473 -38.51 -27.57 -15.74
CA THR A 473 -38.36 -27.82 -14.30
C THR A 473 -39.65 -28.33 -13.67
N ALA A 474 -40.82 -27.78 -14.03
CA ALA A 474 -42.12 -28.25 -13.55
C ALA A 474 -42.42 -29.69 -13.97
N PHE A 475 -42.13 -30.06 -15.22
CA PHE A 475 -42.26 -31.45 -15.69
C PHE A 475 -41.31 -32.40 -14.95
N VAL A 476 -40.06 -31.98 -14.69
CA VAL A 476 -39.09 -32.76 -13.90
C VAL A 476 -39.58 -32.98 -12.48
N LEU A 477 -40.08 -31.92 -11.81
CA LEU A 477 -40.62 -32.03 -10.45
C LEU A 477 -41.83 -32.96 -10.39
N ARG A 478 -42.73 -32.90 -11.38
CA ARG A 478 -43.90 -33.78 -11.46
C ARG A 478 -43.53 -35.23 -11.74
N PHE A 479 -42.55 -35.46 -12.61
CA PHE A 479 -41.99 -36.79 -12.83
C PHE A 479 -41.40 -37.38 -11.55
N ILE A 480 -40.67 -36.57 -10.76
CA ILE A 480 -40.14 -36.98 -9.45
C ILE A 480 -41.27 -37.34 -8.48
N ARG A 481 -42.37 -36.56 -8.43
CA ARG A 481 -43.53 -36.87 -7.56
C ARG A 481 -44.19 -38.20 -7.92
N LYS A 482 -44.31 -38.50 -9.21
CA LYS A 482 -44.83 -39.78 -9.69
C LYS A 482 -43.94 -40.95 -9.27
N LEU A 483 -42.62 -40.80 -9.40
CA LEU A 483 -41.65 -41.80 -8.93
C LEU A 483 -41.70 -42.00 -7.41
N LYS A 484 -42.06 -40.95 -6.65
CA LYS A 484 -42.25 -41.01 -5.19
C LYS A 484 -43.63 -41.50 -4.74
N GLY A 485 -44.51 -41.90 -5.66
CA GLY A 485 -45.85 -42.41 -5.35
C GLY A 485 -46.83 -41.35 -4.82
N GLN A 486 -46.56 -40.06 -5.03
CA GLN A 486 -47.32 -38.95 -4.45
C GLN A 486 -48.51 -38.48 -5.32
N GLU A 487 -48.66 -39.00 -6.55
CA GLU A 487 -49.82 -38.77 -7.44
C GLU A 487 -50.27 -40.10 -8.08
N THR A 488 -51.57 -40.45 -7.96
CA THR A 488 -52.15 -41.73 -8.42
C THR A 488 -53.18 -41.59 -9.56
N SER A 489 -53.39 -40.41 -10.14
CA SER A 489 -54.42 -40.19 -11.17
C SER A 489 -53.86 -39.92 -12.57
N ASP A 490 -54.48 -40.55 -13.55
CA ASP A 490 -54.11 -40.61 -14.98
C ASP A 490 -54.54 -39.35 -15.77
N ASN A 491 -54.32 -38.16 -15.18
CA ASN A 491 -54.71 -36.90 -15.82
C ASN A 491 -53.60 -36.38 -16.75
N SER A 492 -53.83 -36.59 -18.05
CA SER A 492 -53.14 -36.05 -19.25
C SER A 492 -51.75 -35.45 -19.06
N ILE A 493 -50.74 -36.13 -19.62
CA ILE A 493 -49.31 -35.77 -19.65
C ILE A 493 -49.04 -34.39 -20.28
N GLN A 494 -50.02 -33.78 -20.95
CA GLN A 494 -49.78 -32.63 -21.81
C GLN A 494 -49.90 -31.26 -21.12
N THR A 495 -50.60 -31.13 -19.98
CA THR A 495 -50.86 -29.81 -19.39
C THR A 495 -50.29 -29.67 -17.97
N LEU A 496 -49.38 -28.71 -17.82
CA LEU A 496 -48.87 -28.24 -16.52
C LEU A 496 -49.92 -27.38 -15.81
N SER A 497 -50.09 -27.57 -14.51
CA SER A 497 -50.92 -26.68 -13.70
C SER A 497 -50.17 -25.38 -13.38
N ALA A 498 -50.92 -24.32 -13.03
CA ALA A 498 -50.33 -23.08 -12.55
C ALA A 498 -49.48 -23.28 -11.28
N ASN A 499 -49.83 -24.27 -10.44
CA ASN A 499 -49.10 -24.57 -9.22
C ASN A 499 -47.74 -25.22 -9.50
N ASP A 500 -47.67 -26.11 -10.50
CA ASP A 500 -46.42 -26.76 -10.90
C ASP A 500 -45.38 -25.75 -11.40
N ILE A 501 -45.83 -24.75 -12.17
CA ILE A 501 -44.98 -23.67 -12.66
C ILE A 501 -44.51 -22.78 -11.50
N LYS A 502 -45.41 -22.48 -10.55
CA LYS A 502 -45.10 -21.64 -9.39
C LYS A 502 -44.07 -22.29 -8.45
N GLU A 503 -44.12 -23.59 -8.27
CA GLU A 503 -43.12 -24.30 -7.47
C GLU A 503 -41.75 -24.34 -8.15
N ALA A 504 -41.71 -24.55 -9.46
CA ALA A 504 -40.48 -24.43 -10.25
C ALA A 504 -39.88 -23.02 -10.14
N GLU A 505 -40.72 -21.99 -10.18
CA GLU A 505 -40.34 -20.59 -10.05
C GLU A 505 -39.73 -20.27 -8.68
N ILE A 506 -40.36 -20.73 -7.59
CA ILE A 506 -39.83 -20.56 -6.22
C ILE A 506 -38.47 -21.23 -6.07
N LEU A 507 -38.30 -22.41 -6.66
CA LEU A 507 -37.06 -23.19 -6.56
C LEU A 507 -35.89 -22.47 -7.25
N TRP A 508 -36.12 -21.92 -8.45
CA TRP A 508 -35.12 -21.13 -9.16
C TRP A 508 -34.82 -19.78 -8.49
N ALA A 509 -35.83 -19.10 -7.95
CA ALA A 509 -35.62 -17.86 -7.21
C ALA A 509 -34.69 -18.06 -6.00
N ARG A 510 -34.85 -19.16 -5.27
CA ARG A 510 -33.98 -19.52 -4.13
C ARG A 510 -32.54 -19.78 -4.58
N GLU A 511 -32.35 -20.47 -5.69
CA GLU A 511 -31.02 -20.79 -6.20
C GLU A 511 -30.26 -19.53 -6.63
N VAL A 512 -30.91 -18.65 -7.40
CA VAL A 512 -30.31 -17.38 -7.86
C VAL A 512 -30.03 -16.45 -6.68
N GLN A 513 -30.92 -16.40 -5.68
CA GLN A 513 -30.75 -15.59 -4.48
C GLN A 513 -29.49 -16.04 -3.70
N ALA A 514 -29.30 -17.35 -3.55
CA ALA A 514 -28.17 -17.91 -2.81
C ALA A 514 -26.83 -17.76 -3.55
N VAL A 515 -26.81 -17.68 -4.89
CA VAL A 515 -25.59 -17.46 -5.68
C VAL A 515 -25.22 -15.97 -5.75
N SER A 516 -26.21 -15.08 -5.92
CA SER A 516 -25.95 -13.68 -6.31
C SER A 516 -25.86 -12.70 -5.16
N PHE A 517 -26.40 -13.03 -3.98
CA PHE A 517 -26.42 -12.14 -2.81
C PHE A 517 -25.65 -12.75 -1.64
N PRO A 518 -24.66 -12.03 -1.05
CA PRO A 518 -24.00 -12.49 0.17
C PRO A 518 -25.02 -12.65 1.32
N GLU A 519 -24.97 -13.75 2.08
CA GLU A 519 -25.89 -14.02 3.21
C GLU A 519 -26.02 -12.86 4.20
N LYS A 520 -24.95 -12.07 4.35
CA LYS A 520 -24.89 -10.88 5.22
C LYS A 520 -25.81 -9.75 4.78
N SER A 521 -26.25 -9.71 3.52
CA SER A 521 -26.97 -8.58 2.93
C SER A 521 -28.49 -8.65 3.09
N MET A 522 -29.09 -9.85 3.16
CA MET A 522 -30.56 -10.02 3.13
C MET A 522 -31.17 -10.84 4.27
N GLY A 523 -30.37 -11.44 5.15
CA GLY A 523 -30.88 -12.32 6.22
C GLY A 523 -31.56 -13.59 5.68
N LYS A 524 -32.14 -14.43 6.56
CA LYS A 524 -32.77 -15.73 6.21
C LYS A 524 -34.11 -15.63 5.45
N THR A 525 -34.46 -14.47 4.89
CA THR A 525 -35.75 -14.25 4.19
C THR A 525 -35.62 -14.56 2.70
N PHE A 526 -36.38 -15.56 2.23
CA PHE A 526 -36.46 -15.90 0.81
C PHE A 526 -37.48 -15.00 0.12
N LEU A 527 -37.07 -14.34 -0.96
CA LEU A 527 -37.94 -13.50 -1.77
C LEU A 527 -38.65 -14.36 -2.82
N SER A 528 -39.94 -14.12 -3.06
CA SER A 528 -40.62 -14.64 -4.25
C SER A 528 -40.01 -14.03 -5.52
N PHE A 529 -40.24 -14.65 -6.68
CA PHE A 529 -39.76 -14.10 -7.95
C PHE A 529 -40.25 -12.66 -8.19
N GLU A 530 -41.52 -12.37 -7.89
CA GLU A 530 -42.05 -11.00 -7.99
C GLU A 530 -41.39 -10.06 -7.00
N GLU A 531 -41.09 -10.50 -5.77
CA GLU A 531 -40.39 -9.67 -4.77
C GLU A 531 -38.94 -9.41 -5.17
N MET A 532 -38.25 -10.41 -5.72
CA MET A 532 -36.90 -10.32 -6.22
C MET A 532 -36.82 -9.41 -7.45
N ARG A 533 -37.75 -9.58 -8.39
CA ARG A 533 -37.89 -8.71 -9.56
C ARG A 533 -38.18 -7.28 -9.13
N THR A 534 -39.10 -7.08 -8.17
CA THR A 534 -39.40 -5.75 -7.62
C THR A 534 -38.17 -5.14 -6.97
N MET A 535 -37.43 -5.90 -6.17
CA MET A 535 -36.19 -5.42 -5.55
C MET A 535 -35.11 -5.07 -6.58
N LEU A 536 -34.89 -5.89 -7.61
CA LEU A 536 -33.91 -5.62 -8.65
C LEU A 536 -34.29 -4.36 -9.44
N VAL A 537 -35.58 -4.20 -9.76
CA VAL A 537 -36.12 -3.01 -10.42
C VAL A 537 -36.00 -1.78 -9.53
N GLU A 538 -36.18 -1.91 -8.21
CA GLU A 538 -35.96 -0.80 -7.26
C GLU A 538 -34.48 -0.42 -7.12
N ILE A 539 -33.58 -1.41 -7.11
CA ILE A 539 -32.13 -1.17 -7.10
C ILE A 539 -31.71 -0.48 -8.39
N GLU A 540 -32.16 -0.98 -9.54
CA GLU A 540 -31.92 -0.39 -10.85
C GLU A 540 -32.48 1.04 -10.92
N SER A 541 -33.71 1.26 -10.47
CA SER A 541 -34.35 2.57 -10.40
C SER A 541 -33.56 3.53 -9.49
N THR A 542 -33.08 3.06 -8.35
CA THR A 542 -32.27 3.87 -7.42
C THR A 542 -30.94 4.27 -8.04
N LEU A 543 -30.25 3.33 -8.71
CA LEU A 543 -29.01 3.61 -9.42
C LEU A 543 -29.24 4.56 -10.59
N ASN A 544 -30.34 4.41 -11.32
CA ASN A 544 -30.66 5.21 -12.49
C ASN A 544 -31.28 6.57 -12.16
N ASN A 545 -31.69 6.82 -10.92
CA ASN A 545 -32.14 8.13 -10.45
C ASN A 545 -31.05 8.93 -9.71
N ARG A 546 -29.82 8.42 -9.66
CA ARG A 546 -28.69 9.18 -9.11
C ARG A 546 -28.48 10.46 -9.95
N PRO A 547 -28.32 11.65 -9.33
CA PRO A 547 -28.09 12.89 -10.07
C PRO A 547 -26.71 12.87 -10.75
N LEU A 548 -26.69 13.18 -12.05
CA LEU A 548 -25.49 13.37 -12.88
C LEU A 548 -25.10 14.84 -13.03
N THR A 549 -26.08 15.75 -13.03
CA THR A 549 -25.84 17.19 -13.17
C THR A 549 -26.39 17.98 -11.99
N TYR A 550 -26.04 19.27 -11.94
CA TYR A 550 -26.57 20.24 -10.99
C TYR A 550 -27.92 20.80 -11.45
N VAL A 551 -28.73 21.26 -10.51
CA VAL A 551 -29.94 22.07 -10.74
C VAL A 551 -29.59 23.53 -10.53
N TYR A 552 -29.79 24.37 -11.54
CA TYR A 552 -29.81 25.82 -11.37
C TYR A 552 -31.20 26.28 -10.92
N ASP A 553 -31.26 27.24 -10.01
CA ASP A 553 -32.45 28.07 -9.82
C ASP A 553 -32.51 29.05 -10.98
N ASP A 554 -33.20 28.67 -12.05
CA ASP A 554 -33.70 29.61 -13.04
C ASP A 554 -35.10 30.02 -12.55
N ASN A 555 -35.39 31.32 -12.52
CA ASN A 555 -36.59 31.90 -11.88
C ASN A 555 -37.94 31.47 -12.49
N GLU A 556 -37.99 30.48 -13.39
CA GLU A 556 -39.21 29.91 -13.95
C GLU A 556 -39.09 28.38 -14.08
N GLY A 557 -39.56 27.66 -13.05
CA GLY A 557 -39.81 26.21 -13.10
C GLY A 557 -38.92 25.35 -12.20
N VAL A 558 -39.51 24.31 -11.60
CA VAL A 558 -38.80 23.32 -10.77
C VAL A 558 -37.79 22.55 -11.64
N SER A 559 -36.54 23.00 -11.66
CA SER A 559 -35.46 22.32 -12.37
C SER A 559 -35.00 21.10 -11.57
N LEU A 560 -34.88 19.94 -12.23
CA LEU A 560 -34.50 18.67 -11.62
C LEU A 560 -33.19 18.18 -12.25
N PRO A 561 -32.28 17.55 -11.50
CA PRO A 561 -30.98 17.21 -12.05
C PRO A 561 -31.08 16.16 -13.16
N LEU A 562 -30.20 16.17 -14.15
CA LEU A 562 -30.15 15.10 -15.15
C LEU A 562 -29.73 13.81 -14.44
N THR A 563 -30.42 12.70 -14.68
CA THR A 563 -30.11 11.37 -14.12
C THR A 563 -29.84 10.38 -15.25
N PRO A 564 -29.22 9.21 -15.00
CA PRO A 564 -29.13 8.17 -16.03
C PRO A 564 -30.50 7.80 -16.62
N SER A 565 -31.57 7.80 -15.81
CA SER A 565 -32.93 7.57 -16.28
C SER A 565 -33.42 8.63 -17.29
N CYS A 566 -33.00 9.89 -17.14
CA CYS A 566 -33.30 10.94 -18.12
C CYS A 566 -32.63 10.69 -19.47
N LEU A 567 -31.43 10.10 -19.48
CA LEU A 567 -30.68 9.81 -20.70
C LEU A 567 -31.14 8.52 -21.39
N ILE A 568 -31.50 7.50 -20.62
CA ILE A 568 -31.89 6.18 -21.12
C ILE A 568 -33.36 6.17 -21.56
N TYR A 569 -34.24 6.82 -20.81
CA TYR A 569 -35.70 6.74 -21.02
C TYR A 569 -36.33 8.09 -21.39
N GLY A 570 -35.54 9.15 -21.53
CA GLY A 570 -36.03 10.51 -21.85
C GLY A 570 -36.86 11.16 -20.73
N ARG A 571 -37.03 10.49 -19.59
CA ARG A 571 -37.81 10.97 -18.43
C ARG A 571 -37.30 10.35 -17.14
N ARG A 572 -37.56 11.01 -16.01
CA ARG A 572 -37.27 10.46 -14.68
C ARG A 572 -38.23 9.34 -14.32
N ILE A 573 -37.71 8.27 -13.76
CA ILE A 573 -38.51 7.19 -13.19
C ILE A 573 -38.80 7.59 -11.73
N ALA A 574 -39.73 8.52 -11.52
CA ALA A 574 -40.00 9.05 -10.18
C ALA A 574 -40.78 8.03 -9.32
N THR A 575 -40.10 7.41 -8.35
CA THR A 575 -40.59 7.06 -7.00
C THR A 575 -39.43 6.48 -6.19
N THR A 576 -38.78 7.29 -5.35
CA THR A 576 -37.89 6.76 -4.29
C THR A 576 -38.69 6.63 -2.98
N PRO A 577 -38.70 5.49 -2.28
CA PRO A 577 -39.58 5.24 -1.12
C PRO A 577 -39.28 6.04 0.17
N ASN A 578 -38.44 7.08 0.10
CA ASN A 578 -37.97 7.85 1.25
C ASN A 578 -38.45 9.31 1.25
N ASP A 579 -39.45 9.66 0.44
CA ASP A 579 -40.08 10.96 0.57
C ASP A 579 -40.87 10.99 1.89
N SER A 580 -40.57 11.94 2.77
CA SER A 580 -41.21 12.07 4.09
C SER A 580 -42.71 12.41 4.02
N GLN A 581 -43.27 12.53 2.81
CA GLN A 581 -44.65 12.90 2.54
C GLN A 581 -45.55 11.75 2.05
N PHE A 582 -45.08 10.50 1.99
CA PHE A 582 -45.93 9.36 1.62
C PHE A 582 -46.02 8.30 2.73
N GLU A 583 -47.13 8.33 3.48
CA GLU A 583 -47.63 7.16 4.19
C GLU A 583 -48.49 6.31 3.25
N ILE A 584 -48.07 5.07 2.98
CA ILE A 584 -48.95 4.09 2.37
C ILE A 584 -49.87 3.55 3.46
N SER A 585 -51.05 4.14 3.58
CA SER A 585 -52.15 3.63 4.40
C SER A 585 -53.02 2.70 3.56
N SER A 586 -52.95 1.40 3.84
CA SER A 586 -53.88 0.39 3.32
C SER A 586 -54.75 -0.12 4.45
N THR A 587 -56.04 -0.32 4.18
CA THR A 587 -57.00 -0.96 5.10
C THR A 587 -56.71 -2.44 5.36
N ASN A 588 -55.75 -3.04 4.63
CA ASN A 588 -55.42 -4.46 4.71
C ASN A 588 -54.09 -4.71 5.44
N GLN A 589 -54.14 -5.23 6.67
CA GLN A 589 -52.98 -5.38 7.57
C GLN A 589 -51.83 -6.23 6.97
N SER A 590 -52.11 -7.13 6.03
CA SER A 590 -51.12 -7.99 5.37
C SER A 590 -50.23 -7.24 4.38
N LEU A 591 -50.82 -6.34 3.57
CA LEU A 591 -50.12 -5.51 2.59
C LEU A 591 -49.27 -4.43 3.27
N THR A 592 -49.77 -3.85 4.37
CA THR A 592 -49.03 -2.88 5.18
C THR A 592 -47.81 -3.51 5.88
N ARG A 593 -47.88 -4.78 6.30
CA ARG A 593 -46.72 -5.53 6.83
C ARG A 593 -45.70 -5.84 5.74
N ARG A 594 -46.16 -6.18 4.54
CA ARG A 594 -45.31 -6.50 3.37
C ARG A 594 -44.55 -5.28 2.86
N ALA A 595 -45.23 -4.13 2.73
CA ALA A 595 -44.59 -2.86 2.38
C ALA A 595 -43.55 -2.41 3.43
N LYS A 596 -43.85 -2.60 4.73
CA LYS A 596 -42.88 -2.34 5.82
C LYS A 596 -41.66 -3.27 5.76
N HIS A 597 -41.83 -4.52 5.34
CA HIS A 597 -40.73 -5.47 5.17
C HIS A 597 -39.84 -5.09 3.99
N GLN A 598 -40.40 -4.80 2.81
CA GLN A 598 -39.66 -4.31 1.64
C GLN A 598 -38.90 -3.01 1.93
N ASN A 599 -39.56 -2.02 2.56
CA ASN A 599 -38.91 -0.78 2.99
C ASN A 599 -37.75 -1.04 3.98
N ARG A 600 -37.86 -2.02 4.87
CA ARG A 600 -36.79 -2.37 5.81
C ARG A 600 -35.59 -2.99 5.09
N VAL A 601 -35.81 -3.86 4.12
CA VAL A 601 -34.74 -4.48 3.32
C VAL A 601 -34.04 -3.43 2.44
N LEU A 602 -34.80 -2.55 1.78
CA LEU A 602 -34.24 -1.46 0.99
C LEU A 602 -33.48 -0.44 1.85
N LYS A 603 -33.98 -0.13 3.05
CA LYS A 603 -33.29 0.74 4.02
C LYS A 603 -31.98 0.11 4.51
N ASN A 604 -31.94 -1.20 4.72
CA ASN A 604 -30.72 -1.92 5.09
C ASN A 604 -29.68 -1.91 3.94
N PHE A 605 -30.10 -2.19 2.71
CA PHE A 605 -29.24 -2.10 1.52
C PHE A 605 -28.71 -0.67 1.33
N THR A 606 -29.58 0.33 1.40
CA THR A 606 -29.22 1.76 1.28
C THR A 606 -28.22 2.17 2.36
N THR A 607 -28.38 1.68 3.59
CA THR A 607 -27.47 1.96 4.70
C THR A 607 -26.10 1.34 4.45
N GLN A 608 -26.05 0.12 3.93
CA GLN A 608 -24.81 -0.59 3.63
C GLN A 608 -24.10 0.00 2.39
N TRP A 609 -24.83 0.34 1.33
CA TRP A 609 -24.30 1.06 0.16
C TRP A 609 -23.72 2.41 0.54
N LYS A 610 -24.42 3.22 1.35
CA LYS A 610 -23.91 4.50 1.87
C LYS A 610 -22.66 4.31 2.72
N LYS A 611 -22.60 3.24 3.52
CA LYS A 611 -21.44 2.94 4.37
C LYS A 611 -20.23 2.55 3.52
N ASP A 612 -20.39 1.67 2.54
CA ASP A 612 -19.26 1.09 1.82
C ASP A 612 -18.81 1.93 0.60
N TYR A 613 -19.74 2.54 -0.14
CA TYR A 613 -19.45 3.38 -1.32
C TYR A 613 -18.92 4.79 -0.95
N LEU A 614 -19.53 5.48 0.04
CA LEU A 614 -18.98 6.77 0.48
C LEU A 614 -17.62 6.62 1.18
N LEU A 615 -17.34 5.45 1.77
CA LEU A 615 -16.02 5.11 2.28
C LEU A 615 -15.00 4.82 1.16
N SER A 616 -15.42 4.25 0.02
CA SER A 616 -14.54 4.02 -1.14
C SER A 616 -14.18 5.32 -1.86
N LEU A 617 -15.12 6.26 -2.00
CA LEU A 617 -14.90 7.63 -2.49
C LEU A 617 -13.78 8.37 -1.72
N ARG A 618 -13.75 8.24 -0.39
CA ARG A 618 -12.69 8.81 0.46
C ARG A 618 -11.36 8.06 0.35
N LYS A 619 -11.38 6.75 0.08
CA LYS A 619 -10.15 5.99 -0.19
C LYS A 619 -9.54 6.39 -1.53
N SER A 620 -10.39 6.62 -2.54
CA SER A 620 -9.99 7.15 -3.86
C SER A 620 -9.40 8.56 -3.74
N SER A 621 -10.05 9.47 -3.00
CA SER A 621 -9.53 10.85 -2.84
C SER A 621 -8.31 10.98 -1.92
N LYS A 622 -8.07 10.02 -1.01
CA LYS A 622 -6.84 9.95 -0.22
C LYS A 622 -5.67 9.28 -0.95
N ALA A 623 -5.92 8.42 -1.92
CA ALA A 623 -4.89 7.82 -2.77
C ALA A 623 -4.29 8.85 -3.75
N GLN A 624 -5.06 9.87 -4.12
CA GLN A 624 -4.57 11.07 -4.81
C GLN A 624 -4.18 12.14 -3.80
N SER A 625 -2.98 12.03 -3.22
CA SER A 625 -2.41 13.07 -2.36
C SER A 625 -1.97 14.32 -3.17
N ARG A 626 -2.93 15.01 -3.82
CA ARG A 626 -2.83 16.38 -4.36
C ARG A 626 -4.20 17.10 -4.40
N ALA A 627 -5.10 16.81 -3.47
CA ALA A 627 -6.43 17.46 -3.42
C ALA A 627 -6.41 18.99 -3.15
N ALA A 628 -5.23 19.59 -2.91
CA ALA A 628 -5.09 21.04 -2.87
C ALA A 628 -5.12 21.69 -4.27
N GLU A 629 -4.92 20.94 -5.36
CA GLU A 629 -4.92 21.45 -6.74
C GLU A 629 -6.26 21.22 -7.49
N ILE A 630 -7.26 20.56 -6.88
CA ILE A 630 -8.43 20.03 -7.61
C ILE A 630 -9.70 20.88 -7.45
N ILE A 631 -9.79 21.77 -6.45
CA ILE A 631 -11.02 22.54 -6.21
C ILE A 631 -10.96 23.88 -6.96
N SER A 632 -11.81 24.03 -7.97
CA SER A 632 -11.95 25.25 -8.80
C SER A 632 -13.20 26.04 -8.42
N VAL A 633 -13.22 27.34 -8.74
CA VAL A 633 -14.43 28.16 -8.59
C VAL A 633 -15.56 27.58 -9.45
N GLY A 634 -16.68 27.23 -8.82
CA GLY A 634 -17.82 26.57 -9.44
C GLY A 634 -17.97 25.07 -9.13
N ASP A 635 -16.98 24.43 -8.48
CA ASP A 635 -17.08 23.02 -8.08
C ASP A 635 -18.04 22.82 -6.90
N ILE A 636 -18.67 21.64 -6.86
CA ILE A 636 -19.58 21.22 -5.78
C ILE A 636 -18.83 20.34 -4.80
N VAL A 637 -18.90 20.73 -3.52
CA VAL A 637 -18.16 20.10 -2.42
C VAL A 637 -19.10 19.78 -1.26
N VAL A 638 -18.81 18.69 -0.54
CA VAL A 638 -19.51 18.35 0.71
C VAL A 638 -18.80 19.05 1.88
N LEU A 639 -19.56 19.76 2.72
CA LEU A 639 -19.05 20.45 3.89
C LEU A 639 -18.88 19.51 5.08
N LYS A 640 -17.62 19.24 5.42
CA LYS A 640 -17.23 18.47 6.60
C LYS A 640 -17.64 19.21 7.87
N ASN A 641 -18.48 18.58 8.69
CA ASN A 641 -18.82 19.05 10.04
C ASN A 641 -18.55 17.94 11.06
N GLU A 642 -17.58 18.14 11.95
CA GLU A 642 -17.16 17.09 12.90
C GLU A 642 -18.17 16.88 14.04
N SER A 643 -19.07 17.85 14.26
CA SER A 643 -20.08 17.85 15.33
C SER A 643 -21.37 17.13 14.94
N THR A 644 -21.57 16.81 13.65
CA THR A 644 -22.79 16.16 13.13
C THR A 644 -22.45 14.87 12.40
N ALA A 645 -23.33 13.86 12.52
CA ALA A 645 -23.16 12.61 11.79
C ALA A 645 -23.05 12.88 10.28
N ARG A 646 -22.15 12.17 9.59
CA ARG A 646 -21.73 12.49 8.21
C ARG A 646 -22.84 12.51 7.17
N ILE A 647 -23.99 11.91 7.50
CA ILE A 647 -25.21 11.93 6.68
C ILE A 647 -25.86 13.31 6.61
N PHE A 648 -25.59 14.20 7.57
CA PHE A 648 -26.16 15.55 7.65
C PHE A 648 -25.21 16.65 7.14
N TRP A 649 -24.12 16.28 6.48
CA TRP A 649 -23.17 17.23 5.91
C TRP A 649 -23.77 17.92 4.69
N LYS A 650 -23.80 19.26 4.72
CA LYS A 650 -24.44 20.07 3.67
C LYS A 650 -23.60 20.11 2.39
N LEU A 651 -24.24 20.09 1.23
CA LEU A 651 -23.59 20.38 -0.04
C LEU A 651 -23.37 21.88 -0.18
N ALA A 652 -22.27 22.27 -0.82
CA ALA A 652 -21.91 23.66 -1.02
C ALA A 652 -21.23 23.87 -2.38
N LYS A 653 -21.48 25.03 -2.99
CA LYS A 653 -20.79 25.46 -4.22
C LYS A 653 -19.64 26.38 -3.87
N VAL A 654 -18.47 26.17 -4.45
CA VAL A 654 -17.32 27.05 -4.28
C VAL A 654 -17.51 28.32 -5.11
N GLU A 655 -17.68 29.47 -4.46
CA GLU A 655 -17.96 30.75 -5.13
C GLU A 655 -16.71 31.59 -5.30
N GLU A 656 -15.81 31.55 -4.32
CA GLU A 656 -14.57 32.31 -4.33
C GLU A 656 -13.48 31.52 -3.62
N LEU A 657 -12.31 31.42 -4.23
CA LEU A 657 -11.11 30.85 -3.61
C LEU A 657 -10.30 32.00 -3.01
N ILE A 658 -10.10 31.97 -1.70
CA ILE A 658 -9.32 32.99 -0.99
C ILE A 658 -7.88 32.51 -0.93
N THR A 659 -7.04 33.15 -1.73
CA THR A 659 -5.58 32.98 -1.75
C THR A 659 -4.93 33.80 -0.66
N SER A 660 -3.88 33.25 -0.05
CA SER A 660 -2.99 33.99 0.84
C SER A 660 -1.96 34.79 0.02
N LYS A 661 -1.17 35.65 0.68
CA LYS A 661 -0.07 36.42 0.05
C LYS A 661 0.96 35.54 -0.67
N ASP A 662 1.02 34.25 -0.33
CA ASP A 662 1.90 33.24 -0.94
C ASP A 662 1.27 32.54 -2.17
N ASN A 663 0.17 33.06 -2.76
CA ASN A 663 -0.61 32.42 -3.83
C ASN A 663 -1.20 31.03 -3.53
N ILE A 664 -1.16 30.57 -2.28
CA ILE A 664 -1.75 29.29 -1.85
C ILE A 664 -3.20 29.53 -1.41
N VAL A 665 -4.13 28.76 -1.97
CA VAL A 665 -5.53 28.78 -1.53
C VAL A 665 -5.65 28.03 -0.21
N ARG A 666 -6.08 28.73 0.86
CA ARG A 666 -6.24 28.13 2.21
C ARG A 666 -7.70 28.06 2.66
N SER A 667 -8.57 28.90 2.12
CA SER A 667 -10.00 28.93 2.42
C SER A 667 -10.81 29.27 1.17
N ALA A 668 -12.07 28.85 1.14
CA ALA A 668 -13.01 29.25 0.10
C ALA A 668 -14.27 29.87 0.73
N LYS A 669 -14.87 30.83 0.04
CA LYS A 669 -16.28 31.19 0.28
C LYS A 669 -17.13 30.19 -0.48
N VAL A 670 -18.05 29.57 0.24
CA VAL A 670 -18.96 28.58 -0.31
C VAL A 670 -20.41 29.02 -0.09
N GLY A 671 -21.23 28.88 -1.12
CA GLY A 671 -22.66 29.12 -1.06
C GLY A 671 -23.39 27.88 -0.54
N VAL A 672 -24.19 28.04 0.52
CA VAL A 672 -24.98 26.97 1.16
C VAL A 672 -26.41 27.46 1.35
N LEU A 673 -27.40 26.60 1.15
CA LEU A 673 -28.79 26.92 1.42
C LEU A 673 -29.12 26.65 2.90
N ASN A 674 -29.85 27.58 3.53
CA ASN A 674 -30.41 27.36 4.86
C ASN A 674 -31.73 26.58 4.80
N GLU A 675 -32.31 26.26 5.96
CA GLU A 675 -33.56 25.47 6.08
C GLU A 675 -34.80 26.17 5.49
N ALA A 676 -34.72 27.47 5.19
CA ALA A 676 -35.73 28.27 4.52
C ALA A 676 -35.35 28.59 3.04
N ASN A 677 -34.47 27.78 2.43
CA ASN A 677 -33.96 27.92 1.06
C ASN A 677 -33.32 29.29 0.73
N LYS A 678 -32.88 30.04 1.75
CA LYS A 678 -32.10 31.27 1.53
C LYS A 678 -30.62 30.93 1.40
N LYS A 679 -29.98 31.50 0.40
CA LYS A 679 -28.54 31.37 0.14
C LYS A 679 -27.73 32.11 1.21
N ILE A 680 -26.88 31.38 1.92
CA ILE A 680 -25.95 31.91 2.92
C ILE A 680 -24.53 31.61 2.45
N GLN A 681 -23.67 32.61 2.51
CA GLN A 681 -22.24 32.45 2.23
C GLN A 681 -21.50 32.07 3.51
N LEU A 682 -20.72 30.99 3.44
CA LEU A 682 -19.88 30.53 4.55
C LEU A 682 -18.42 30.50 4.11
N ARG A 683 -17.53 31.02 4.95
CA ARG A 683 -16.09 30.87 4.76
C ARG A 683 -15.63 29.57 5.42
N ARG A 684 -15.00 28.68 4.65
CA ARG A 684 -14.56 27.37 5.15
C ARG A 684 -13.14 27.03 4.69
N PRO A 685 -12.30 26.42 5.56
CA PRO A 685 -11.00 25.90 5.16
C PRO A 685 -11.14 24.81 4.09
N ILE A 686 -10.22 24.75 3.14
CA ILE A 686 -10.26 23.76 2.04
C ILE A 686 -10.28 22.32 2.55
N GLN A 687 -9.58 22.04 3.65
CA GLN A 687 -9.58 20.72 4.30
C GLN A 687 -10.98 20.24 4.78
N HIS A 688 -11.95 21.15 4.87
CA HIS A 688 -13.34 20.85 5.22
C HIS A 688 -14.24 20.75 3.99
N LEU A 689 -13.69 20.88 2.78
CA LEU A 689 -14.39 20.73 1.52
C LEU A 689 -13.99 19.38 0.92
N VAL A 690 -14.97 18.49 0.72
CA VAL A 690 -14.74 17.19 0.09
C VAL A 690 -15.26 17.24 -1.35
N PRO A 691 -14.38 17.18 -2.38
CA PRO A 691 -14.81 17.19 -3.77
C PRO A 691 -15.51 15.88 -4.16
N LEU A 692 -16.50 15.99 -5.05
CA LEU A 692 -17.20 14.84 -5.65
C LEU A 692 -16.43 14.31 -6.88
N GLU A 693 -16.73 13.08 -7.34
CA GLU A 693 -16.07 12.42 -8.49
C GLU A 693 -16.21 13.17 -9.83
N ILE A 694 -17.09 14.16 -9.90
CA ILE A 694 -17.36 14.96 -11.09
C ILE A 694 -16.82 16.36 -10.86
N SER A 695 -15.72 16.71 -11.54
CA SER A 695 -15.22 18.08 -11.64
C SER A 695 -15.81 18.75 -12.88
N ARG A 696 -16.04 20.07 -12.82
CA ARG A 696 -16.52 20.84 -13.97
C ARG A 696 -15.63 20.71 -15.21
N LYS A 697 -14.34 20.40 -15.04
CA LYS A 697 -13.39 20.12 -16.15
C LYS A 697 -13.70 18.83 -16.94
N ASN A 698 -14.51 17.93 -16.38
CA ASN A 698 -14.90 16.66 -17.02
C ASN A 698 -16.28 16.75 -17.70
N MET A 699 -16.94 17.91 -17.64
CA MET A 699 -18.29 18.14 -18.18
C MET A 699 -18.31 19.06 -19.42
N THR A 700 -17.14 19.50 -19.88
CA THR A 700 -16.90 20.13 -21.19
C THR A 700 -16.10 19.17 -22.04
#